data_AF-A0A7V3U368-F1
#
_entry.id   AF-A0A7V3U368-F1
#
_cell.length_a   1.000
_cell.length_b   1.000
_cell.length_c   1.000
_cell.angle_alpha   90.00
_cell.angle_beta   90.00
_cell.angle_gamma   90.00
#
_symmetry.space_group_name_H-M   'P 1'
#
loop_
_entity.id
_entity.type
_entity.pdbx_description
1 polymer ?
#
loop_
_entity_poly.entity_id
_entity_poly.type
_entity_poly.pdbx_seq_one_letter_code
_entity_poly.pdbx_strand_id
1 'polypeptide(L)'
;MADYLLDWVDTGADGATTITSATGEEDITVSVSTPSNSDCDSWTMNGGILYGSGVENAITAEVVFDAPVENVSFELLDVDQGSGWDDKITIIAKDADGNIVPVTYSDLAWHHTVDGNTVEGGDNDSPGVEGSGAVDSVTVTIPGPVVSIEIVMDNGESADNSGVVGITEMTFDAVPVVTSDGIVQGTAGDDLIDVAYTGDPDGDRVDNHDAVLDDPNGDYLPDAGDNDDTIFAGAGDDTVFAGEGNDFVMGEDGDDTLYGQEGDDQLCGQDGNDTIYGGVGDDLLEGMNDDDLLFGGDGDDIVKGDDGDDVASGGAGNDAVYGGSGDDTLSGNDGDDTLGGGSGNDVLFGNDGADTIKGGGGDDVIYGGTGNDDINGGTGNDTAYGGAGDDIVSGGKGDDIIYGDGPVTGGVDGGGVDPVMLSFDNVVAGSETASDPNTAQAGDSVIYENVAVLADGTVVDARLVLVETSNDDLTVDLASDNDYEILLNGTNDADMEGETATFRVEFYNHVTGEPVELNPGIVFHDLDANHGTEILTITDPSLVNVGVPSDSSLDVNYDGTTLIASGTENNTDPSDLDSQISTLFGTTSSVTFTLGTRGINSGIGFGSTGDQDFDYLADGGDDVLDGGEGDDTIYGGGGNDTITGGAGSDTVFGGEGDDVIDTSGPNSTGTDAKPDLGYPGLYPADTDPDDDKDVVYGGAGNDTITTGDDADIIFGGTGDDTIDGGIDADTIDGGDGDDVIIGGEGSDIIDGGAGDDTIFAGLGLGAPDILNIPDDGSGPYGPDLVPNNGMDTVHGGDGNDTIYGADDDDTLFGDAGDDYIDGGIDDDTISGGSGDDTLIGGQGDDVISGGTGNDSISGGSGVDIMSGGDDRDTFTNITAGDVVEGGEGGDDYDTLDLTGSRPDGGSIRVFHDADNPENGHVDFRDADGNVIGTMEFHDIENVVPCFTPGTLIATPKGERLVEDLAVGDKIITRDNGIQEIRWVGEKKLHWQDLATNPHLMPILIKKGALGNDLPERDMLVSPNHRMLVSNDKTSLYFEEREVLAAAKHLVNNRDILQQEVISTSYLHFMFDNHEVVLSDGAWTESFQPGDMALKSVGNAQRNEIMELFPELATRDGINAYQSARKTLKAHEARLLVR
;
A
#
# COMPACT_ATOMS: atom_id res chain seq x y z
N MET A 1 37.46 -68.35 -23.67
CA MET A 1 37.54 -69.00 -25.00
C MET A 1 37.78 -67.85 -25.93
N ALA A 2 38.59 -68.02 -26.97
CA ALA A 2 38.75 -66.92 -27.91
C ALA A 2 37.43 -66.67 -28.63
N ASP A 3 37.13 -65.40 -28.89
CA ASP A 3 35.83 -64.96 -29.38
C ASP A 3 35.72 -65.08 -30.91
N TYR A 4 36.86 -65.08 -31.61
CA TYR A 4 36.95 -65.23 -33.06
C TYR A 4 37.91 -66.36 -33.47
N LEU A 5 37.60 -66.99 -34.60
CA LEU A 5 38.40 -68.06 -35.21
C LEU A 5 38.55 -67.80 -36.71
N LEU A 6 39.78 -67.57 -37.17
CA LEU A 6 40.15 -67.52 -38.58
C LEU A 6 40.56 -68.91 -39.07
N ASP A 7 39.68 -69.56 -39.83
CA ASP A 7 40.00 -70.72 -40.66
C ASP A 7 40.47 -70.24 -42.04
N TRP A 8 41.65 -70.68 -42.48
CA TRP A 8 42.21 -70.33 -43.78
C TRP A 8 41.32 -70.73 -44.97
N VAL A 9 40.37 -71.67 -44.80
CA VAL A 9 39.39 -72.05 -45.85
C VAL A 9 38.47 -70.88 -46.21
N ASP A 10 38.20 -69.99 -45.26
CA ASP A 10 37.25 -68.91 -45.44
C ASP A 10 37.87 -67.71 -46.19
N THR A 11 39.16 -67.42 -45.95
CA THR A 11 39.91 -66.35 -46.66
C THR A 11 40.58 -66.84 -47.94
N GLY A 12 41.09 -68.07 -47.96
CA GLY A 12 42.03 -68.54 -48.98
C GLY A 12 43.42 -67.88 -48.85
N ALA A 13 44.34 -68.20 -49.77
CA ALA A 13 45.69 -67.64 -49.74
C ALA A 13 45.74 -66.12 -50.06
N ASP A 14 44.79 -65.60 -50.84
CA ASP A 14 44.69 -64.18 -51.19
C ASP A 14 43.21 -63.76 -51.21
N GLY A 15 42.68 -63.31 -50.07
CA GLY A 15 41.26 -62.99 -49.92
C GLY A 15 40.92 -62.34 -48.58
N ALA A 16 39.65 -61.98 -48.41
CA ALA A 16 39.15 -61.39 -47.19
C ALA A 16 37.86 -62.09 -46.78
N THR A 17 37.67 -62.28 -45.48
CA THR A 17 36.45 -62.84 -44.89
C THR A 17 36.05 -62.03 -43.66
N THR A 18 34.76 -62.01 -43.36
CA THR A 18 34.20 -61.42 -42.16
C THR A 18 33.88 -62.55 -41.18
N ILE A 19 34.45 -62.48 -39.97
CA ILE A 19 34.35 -63.50 -38.92
C ILE A 19 33.38 -63.00 -37.87
N THR A 20 32.29 -63.74 -37.66
CA THR A 20 31.28 -63.41 -36.66
C THR A 20 31.68 -63.93 -35.28
N SER A 21 31.50 -63.09 -34.27
CA SER A 21 31.79 -63.40 -32.87
C SER A 21 31.04 -64.64 -32.37
N ALA A 22 31.72 -65.49 -31.60
CA ALA A 22 31.10 -66.60 -30.89
C ALA A 22 30.33 -66.18 -29.61
N THR A 23 30.58 -64.96 -29.11
CA THR A 23 30.04 -64.40 -27.87
C THR A 23 29.03 -63.27 -28.09
N GLY A 24 28.91 -62.75 -29.31
CA GLY A 24 27.90 -61.76 -29.71
C GLY A 24 28.43 -60.34 -29.94
N GLU A 25 29.75 -60.16 -29.96
CA GLU A 25 30.45 -58.92 -30.35
C GLU A 25 30.40 -58.65 -31.87
N GLU A 26 30.85 -57.47 -32.30
CA GLU A 26 30.84 -57.04 -33.71
C GLU A 26 31.68 -57.95 -34.64
N ASP A 27 31.25 -58.09 -35.90
CA ASP A 27 31.97 -58.89 -36.88
C ASP A 27 33.33 -58.25 -37.26
N ILE A 28 34.42 -59.03 -37.29
CA ILE A 28 35.76 -58.55 -37.72
C ILE A 28 36.09 -59.05 -39.13
N THR A 29 36.46 -58.14 -40.03
CA THR A 29 36.96 -58.50 -41.37
C THR A 29 38.47 -58.70 -41.35
N VAL A 30 38.89 -59.91 -41.73
CA VAL A 30 40.29 -60.29 -41.86
C VAL A 30 40.65 -60.43 -43.33
N SER A 31 41.70 -59.73 -43.75
CA SER A 31 42.28 -59.80 -45.09
C SER A 31 43.64 -60.49 -45.05
N VAL A 32 43.84 -61.48 -45.93
CA VAL A 32 45.08 -62.25 -46.06
C VAL A 32 45.68 -62.04 -47.45
N SER A 33 46.98 -61.77 -47.49
CA SER A 33 47.76 -61.53 -48.71
C SER A 33 49.05 -62.34 -48.68
N THR A 34 49.32 -63.10 -49.74
CA THR A 34 50.49 -64.00 -49.86
C THR A 34 51.31 -63.71 -51.13
N PRO A 35 51.92 -62.51 -51.23
CA PRO A 35 52.63 -62.10 -52.44
C PRO A 35 53.77 -63.08 -52.80
N SER A 36 53.93 -63.35 -54.09
CA SER A 36 55.06 -64.15 -54.56
C SER A 36 56.38 -63.36 -54.48
N ASN A 37 57.45 -64.02 -54.05
CA ASN A 37 58.80 -63.45 -54.04
C ASN A 37 59.40 -63.39 -55.47
N SER A 38 60.68 -63.03 -55.58
CA SER A 38 61.39 -62.93 -56.87
C SER A 38 61.56 -64.25 -57.63
N ASP A 39 61.44 -65.40 -56.94
CA ASP A 39 61.56 -66.74 -57.52
C ASP A 39 60.19 -67.36 -57.87
N CYS A 40 59.11 -66.58 -57.66
CA CYS A 40 57.71 -66.98 -57.82
C CYS A 40 57.23 -67.98 -56.76
N ASP A 41 57.89 -68.05 -55.60
CA ASP A 41 57.43 -68.79 -54.44
C ASP A 41 56.46 -67.90 -53.63
N SER A 42 55.44 -68.50 -53.03
CA SER A 42 54.50 -67.83 -52.12
C SER A 42 53.99 -68.82 -51.07
N TRP A 43 53.34 -68.30 -50.04
CA TRP A 43 52.48 -69.14 -49.22
C TRP A 43 51.33 -69.68 -50.08
N THR A 44 50.92 -70.92 -49.83
CA THR A 44 49.87 -71.60 -50.60
C THR A 44 48.94 -72.35 -49.66
N MET A 45 47.67 -72.45 -50.02
CA MET A 45 46.67 -73.06 -49.16
C MET A 45 46.36 -74.51 -49.57
N ASN A 46 46.34 -75.43 -48.61
CA ASN A 46 45.92 -76.81 -48.83
C ASN A 46 45.24 -77.36 -47.58
N GLY A 47 44.05 -77.96 -47.70
CA GLY A 47 43.41 -78.67 -46.60
C GLY A 47 43.14 -77.88 -45.30
N GLY A 48 42.98 -76.55 -45.37
CA GLY A 48 42.73 -75.69 -44.19
C GLY A 48 43.98 -75.18 -43.48
N ILE A 49 45.17 -75.41 -44.04
CA ILE A 49 46.46 -74.96 -43.50
C ILE A 49 47.15 -74.09 -44.56
N LEU A 50 47.79 -73.01 -44.12
CA LEU A 50 48.64 -72.17 -44.97
C LEU A 50 50.07 -72.73 -44.98
N TYR A 51 50.58 -73.10 -46.15
CA TYR A 51 51.87 -73.76 -46.33
C TYR A 51 52.90 -72.91 -47.06
N GLY A 52 54.11 -72.86 -46.53
CA GLY A 52 55.30 -72.41 -47.24
C GLY A 52 56.23 -73.60 -47.47
N SER A 53 56.89 -73.68 -48.63
CA SER A 53 57.78 -74.81 -48.92
C SER A 53 58.91 -74.46 -49.86
N GLY A 54 60.13 -74.90 -49.51
CA GLY A 54 61.27 -74.94 -50.42
C GLY A 54 61.81 -73.58 -50.82
N VAL A 55 61.64 -72.55 -49.98
CA VAL A 55 61.96 -71.16 -50.34
C VAL A 55 63.46 -70.88 -50.27
N GLU A 56 64.02 -70.22 -51.28
CA GLU A 56 65.42 -69.74 -51.30
C GLU A 56 65.55 -68.27 -50.87
N ASN A 57 64.48 -67.50 -51.06
CA ASN A 57 64.34 -66.12 -50.60
C ASN A 57 63.04 -66.00 -49.81
N ALA A 58 63.06 -65.23 -48.73
CA ALA A 58 61.92 -65.14 -47.82
C ALA A 58 60.58 -64.84 -48.52
N ILE A 59 59.53 -65.51 -48.06
CA ILE A 59 58.13 -65.26 -48.45
C ILE A 59 57.37 -64.71 -47.24
N THR A 60 56.38 -63.85 -47.48
CA THR A 60 55.59 -63.21 -46.43
C THR A 60 54.10 -63.49 -46.64
N ALA A 61 53.40 -63.87 -45.58
CA ALA A 61 51.95 -63.79 -45.50
C ALA A 61 51.60 -62.59 -44.61
N GLU A 62 50.71 -61.72 -45.08
CA GLU A 62 50.22 -60.56 -44.35
C GLU A 62 48.77 -60.81 -43.98
N VAL A 63 48.46 -60.73 -42.68
CA VAL A 63 47.12 -60.79 -42.12
C VAL A 63 46.78 -59.41 -41.58
N VAL A 64 45.70 -58.80 -42.06
CA VAL A 64 45.24 -57.47 -41.65
C VAL A 64 43.83 -57.57 -41.11
N PHE A 65 43.59 -56.98 -39.95
CA PHE A 65 42.29 -56.86 -39.31
C PHE A 65 41.73 -55.46 -39.58
N ASP A 66 40.43 -55.33 -39.83
CA ASP A 66 39.77 -54.03 -40.01
C ASP A 66 39.50 -53.29 -38.68
N ALA A 67 39.64 -53.98 -37.55
CA ALA A 67 39.64 -53.45 -36.20
C ALA A 67 40.82 -54.02 -35.37
N PRO A 68 41.32 -53.33 -34.33
CA PRO A 68 42.33 -53.87 -33.42
C PRO A 68 41.86 -55.15 -32.72
N VAL A 69 42.73 -56.16 -32.67
CA VAL A 69 42.48 -57.44 -32.00
C VAL A 69 43.53 -57.74 -30.94
N GLU A 70 43.16 -58.52 -29.94
CA GLU A 70 44.06 -58.96 -28.88
C GLU A 70 44.06 -60.48 -28.69
N ASN A 71 44.98 -60.97 -27.84
CA ASN A 71 45.13 -62.39 -27.51
C ASN A 71 45.25 -63.34 -28.73
N VAL A 72 45.88 -62.88 -29.83
CA VAL A 72 46.03 -63.68 -31.06
C VAL A 72 46.89 -64.91 -30.78
N SER A 73 46.42 -66.09 -31.20
CA SER A 73 47.12 -67.36 -30.99
C SER A 73 46.97 -68.32 -32.17
N PHE A 74 48.06 -68.98 -32.57
CA PHE A 74 48.09 -70.01 -33.62
C PHE A 74 49.34 -70.88 -33.49
N GLU A 75 49.44 -71.95 -34.28
CA GLU A 75 50.57 -72.88 -34.24
C GLU A 75 51.29 -72.93 -35.60
N LEU A 76 52.62 -72.87 -35.54
CA LEU A 76 53.52 -73.19 -36.64
C LEU A 76 53.81 -74.69 -36.59
N LEU A 77 53.61 -75.38 -37.70
CA LEU A 77 53.81 -76.82 -37.83
C LEU A 77 55.08 -77.10 -38.64
N ASP A 78 55.84 -78.13 -38.24
CA ASP A 78 57.04 -78.61 -38.97
C ASP A 78 58.17 -77.57 -39.02
N VAL A 79 58.44 -76.91 -37.89
CA VAL A 79 59.59 -76.01 -37.73
C VAL A 79 60.81 -76.85 -37.36
N ASP A 80 61.50 -77.42 -38.35
CA ASP A 80 62.66 -78.28 -38.14
C ASP A 80 63.80 -78.01 -39.13
N GLN A 81 64.78 -78.92 -39.19
CA GLN A 81 65.96 -78.77 -40.05
C GLN A 81 66.41 -80.13 -40.56
N GLY A 82 66.55 -80.26 -41.88
CA GLY A 82 66.99 -81.49 -42.53
C GLY A 82 68.23 -81.34 -43.43
N SER A 83 68.51 -82.39 -44.20
CA SER A 83 69.74 -82.48 -45.01
C SER A 83 69.69 -81.64 -46.28
N GLY A 84 69.80 -80.31 -46.12
CA GLY A 84 69.80 -79.33 -47.21
C GLY A 84 68.64 -78.34 -47.16
N TRP A 85 67.91 -78.28 -46.06
CA TRP A 85 66.85 -77.32 -45.82
C TRP A 85 66.74 -76.94 -44.33
N ASP A 86 66.32 -75.72 -44.01
CA ASP A 86 66.26 -75.16 -42.65
C ASP A 86 65.08 -74.18 -42.53
N ASP A 87 64.20 -74.37 -41.53
CA ASP A 87 62.99 -73.56 -41.37
C ASP A 87 63.18 -72.44 -40.35
N LYS A 88 63.01 -71.20 -40.82
CA LYS A 88 63.07 -70.00 -39.99
C LYS A 88 61.84 -69.13 -40.21
N ILE A 89 61.11 -68.85 -39.14
CA ILE A 89 59.89 -68.06 -39.17
C ILE A 89 60.04 -66.82 -38.29
N THR A 90 59.78 -65.64 -38.84
CA THR A 90 59.70 -64.37 -38.10
C THR A 90 58.27 -63.84 -38.12
N ILE A 91 57.72 -63.50 -36.96
CA ILE A 91 56.38 -62.92 -36.79
C ILE A 91 56.49 -61.44 -36.45
N ILE A 92 55.94 -60.56 -37.28
CA ILE A 92 55.94 -59.11 -37.04
C ILE A 92 54.49 -58.66 -36.87
N ALA A 93 54.07 -58.51 -35.62
CA ALA A 93 52.75 -57.99 -35.29
C ALA A 93 52.83 -56.47 -35.03
N LYS A 94 51.88 -55.68 -35.52
CA LYS A 94 51.87 -54.22 -35.38
C LYS A 94 50.53 -53.71 -34.84
N ASP A 95 50.59 -52.72 -33.95
CA ASP A 95 49.43 -51.95 -33.51
C ASP A 95 48.96 -50.94 -34.59
N ALA A 96 47.88 -50.22 -34.32
CA ALA A 96 47.30 -49.23 -35.25
C ALA A 96 48.27 -48.10 -35.62
N ASP A 97 49.19 -47.75 -34.71
CA ASP A 97 50.23 -46.73 -34.91
C ASP A 97 51.45 -47.26 -35.69
N GLY A 98 51.50 -48.58 -35.94
CA GLY A 98 52.56 -49.26 -36.65
C GLY A 98 53.75 -49.68 -35.78
N ASN A 99 53.65 -49.61 -34.45
CA ASN A 99 54.67 -50.11 -33.53
C ASN A 99 54.64 -51.63 -33.45
N ILE A 100 55.81 -52.27 -33.29
CA ILE A 100 55.91 -53.73 -33.20
C ILE A 100 55.46 -54.21 -31.82
N VAL A 101 54.46 -55.09 -31.79
CA VAL A 101 53.97 -55.76 -30.57
C VAL A 101 54.80 -57.03 -30.31
N PRO A 102 55.24 -57.29 -29.07
CA PRO A 102 56.02 -58.48 -28.74
C PRO A 102 55.29 -59.80 -29.02
N VAL A 103 56.01 -60.76 -29.59
CA VAL A 103 55.49 -62.12 -29.88
C VAL A 103 56.08 -63.13 -28.91
N THR A 104 55.24 -63.99 -28.34
CA THR A 104 55.67 -65.08 -27.45
C THR A 104 55.54 -66.42 -28.15
N TYR A 105 56.56 -67.26 -28.02
CA TYR A 105 56.57 -68.64 -28.52
C TYR A 105 56.50 -69.63 -27.35
N SER A 106 55.63 -70.62 -27.44
CA SER A 106 55.49 -71.73 -26.48
C SER A 106 55.50 -73.10 -27.17
N ASP A 107 55.45 -74.17 -26.37
CA ASP A 107 55.54 -75.56 -26.84
C ASP A 107 56.86 -75.92 -27.58
N LEU A 108 57.89 -75.09 -27.40
CA LEU A 108 59.22 -75.27 -27.96
C LEU A 108 59.87 -76.61 -27.54
N ALA A 109 60.38 -77.34 -28.51
CA ALA A 109 61.20 -78.52 -28.29
C ALA A 109 62.69 -78.18 -28.20
N TRP A 110 63.52 -79.15 -27.81
CA TRP A 110 64.96 -78.98 -27.60
C TRP A 110 65.77 -78.53 -28.83
N HIS A 111 65.17 -78.56 -30.01
CA HIS A 111 65.78 -78.22 -31.29
C HIS A 111 65.31 -76.87 -31.85
N HIS A 112 64.30 -76.23 -31.24
CA HIS A 112 63.87 -74.89 -31.60
C HIS A 112 64.73 -73.84 -30.90
N THR A 113 65.13 -72.81 -31.64
CA THR A 113 65.80 -71.64 -31.09
C THR A 113 64.94 -70.40 -31.35
N VAL A 114 64.73 -69.57 -30.32
CA VAL A 114 63.97 -68.32 -30.43
C VAL A 114 64.89 -67.13 -30.19
N ASP A 115 64.89 -66.17 -31.11
CA ASP A 115 65.56 -64.88 -30.98
C ASP A 115 64.57 -63.75 -31.30
N GLY A 116 64.10 -63.06 -30.25
CA GLY A 116 63.04 -62.07 -30.34
C GLY A 116 61.78 -62.65 -30.98
N ASN A 117 61.38 -62.05 -32.09
CA ASN A 117 60.19 -62.43 -32.85
C ASN A 117 60.47 -63.55 -33.88
N THR A 118 61.61 -64.24 -33.82
CA THR A 118 61.97 -65.30 -34.77
C THR A 118 62.15 -66.64 -34.08
N VAL A 119 61.59 -67.70 -34.67
CA VAL A 119 61.84 -69.09 -34.29
C VAL A 119 62.50 -69.84 -35.45
N GLU A 120 63.54 -70.61 -35.16
CA GLU A 120 64.32 -71.39 -36.12
C GLU A 120 64.40 -72.85 -35.67
N GLY A 121 64.21 -73.76 -36.63
CA GLY A 121 64.33 -75.21 -36.46
C GLY A 121 65.77 -75.68 -36.24
N GLY A 122 65.96 -76.95 -35.92
CA GLY A 122 67.29 -77.53 -35.70
C GLY A 122 67.31 -79.05 -35.84
N ASP A 123 68.49 -79.64 -36.15
CA ASP A 123 68.80 -81.07 -36.42
C ASP A 123 67.73 -82.14 -36.00
N ASN A 124 66.59 -82.16 -36.66
CA ASN A 124 65.51 -83.14 -36.53
C ASN A 124 64.92 -83.31 -37.94
N ASP A 125 65.18 -84.45 -38.58
CA ASP A 125 64.80 -84.71 -39.98
C ASP A 125 63.46 -85.45 -39.99
N SER A 126 62.37 -84.72 -39.72
CA SER A 126 61.00 -85.23 -39.79
C SER A 126 60.42 -84.91 -41.17
N PRO A 127 60.07 -85.89 -42.02
CA PRO A 127 59.59 -85.58 -43.36
C PRO A 127 58.09 -85.20 -43.35
N GLY A 128 57.81 -83.92 -43.16
CA GLY A 128 56.57 -83.22 -43.54
C GLY A 128 55.58 -82.99 -42.42
N VAL A 129 54.75 -81.94 -42.56
CA VAL A 129 53.75 -81.43 -41.61
C VAL A 129 52.94 -82.50 -40.88
N GLU A 130 53.41 -82.84 -39.66
CA GLU A 130 52.67 -83.57 -38.65
C GLU A 130 51.66 -82.61 -37.97
N GLY A 131 50.47 -83.10 -37.59
CA GLY A 131 49.43 -82.22 -37.03
C GLY A 131 49.80 -81.60 -35.67
N SER A 132 49.00 -80.64 -35.21
CA SER A 132 49.13 -79.91 -33.94
C SER A 132 49.68 -80.75 -32.75
N GLY A 133 50.63 -80.18 -32.01
CA GLY A 133 51.30 -80.80 -30.86
C GLY A 133 52.39 -81.82 -31.22
N ALA A 134 52.86 -81.81 -32.47
CA ALA A 134 54.04 -82.56 -32.90
C ALA A 134 55.33 -81.99 -32.28
N VAL A 135 56.41 -82.78 -32.30
CA VAL A 135 57.68 -82.36 -31.64
C VAL A 135 58.28 -81.13 -32.31
N ASP A 136 58.01 -80.94 -33.60
CA ASP A 136 58.44 -79.85 -34.48
C ASP A 136 57.41 -78.71 -34.60
N SER A 137 56.31 -78.75 -33.83
CA SER A 137 55.33 -77.65 -33.77
C SER A 137 55.65 -76.61 -32.70
N VAL A 138 55.26 -75.35 -32.94
CA VAL A 138 55.50 -74.21 -32.06
C VAL A 138 54.25 -73.34 -31.97
N THR A 139 53.76 -73.08 -30.76
CA THR A 139 52.63 -72.17 -30.54
C THR A 139 53.12 -70.73 -30.49
N VAL A 140 52.38 -69.82 -31.14
CA VAL A 140 52.60 -68.38 -31.18
C VAL A 140 51.47 -67.69 -30.45
N THR A 141 51.78 -66.74 -29.56
CA THR A 141 50.80 -65.89 -28.88
C THR A 141 51.23 -64.42 -28.91
N ILE A 142 50.28 -63.54 -29.23
CA ILE A 142 50.46 -62.09 -29.36
C ILE A 142 49.42 -61.41 -28.44
N PRO A 143 49.84 -60.72 -27.36
CA PRO A 143 48.90 -60.13 -26.41
C PRO A 143 47.96 -59.08 -27.00
N GLY A 144 48.39 -58.33 -28.02
CA GLY A 144 47.60 -57.21 -28.58
C GLY A 144 47.77 -55.90 -27.81
N PRO A 145 47.10 -54.83 -28.25
CA PRO A 145 46.26 -54.75 -29.46
C PRO A 145 47.10 -54.74 -30.75
N VAL A 146 46.65 -55.44 -31.81
CA VAL A 146 47.31 -55.49 -33.13
C VAL A 146 46.30 -55.34 -34.26
N VAL A 147 46.69 -54.69 -35.36
CA VAL A 147 45.87 -54.55 -36.58
C VAL A 147 46.48 -55.30 -37.78
N SER A 148 47.74 -55.71 -37.69
CA SER A 148 48.39 -56.49 -38.74
C SER A 148 49.44 -57.46 -38.19
N ILE A 149 49.58 -58.60 -38.86
CA ILE A 149 50.58 -59.63 -38.57
C ILE A 149 51.24 -60.04 -39.89
N GLU A 150 52.55 -59.82 -39.99
CA GLU A 150 53.37 -60.35 -41.08
C GLU A 150 54.08 -61.64 -40.63
N ILE A 151 53.92 -62.71 -41.39
CA ILE A 151 54.53 -64.02 -41.14
C ILE A 151 55.55 -64.28 -42.24
N VAL A 152 56.82 -64.21 -41.88
CA VAL A 152 57.94 -64.33 -42.82
C VAL A 152 58.59 -65.68 -42.66
N MET A 153 58.62 -66.49 -43.72
CA MET A 153 59.36 -67.75 -43.78
C MET A 153 60.62 -67.57 -44.63
N ASP A 154 61.77 -68.00 -44.10
CA ASP A 154 63.09 -67.92 -44.70
C ASP A 154 63.82 -69.27 -44.63
N ASN A 155 64.93 -69.41 -45.37
CA ASN A 155 65.73 -70.64 -45.48
C ASN A 155 66.75 -70.87 -44.36
N GLY A 156 66.68 -70.08 -43.28
CA GLY A 156 67.64 -70.13 -42.17
C GLY A 156 69.07 -69.75 -42.58
N GLU A 157 70.00 -69.75 -41.63
CA GLU A 157 71.43 -69.50 -41.94
C GLU A 157 72.19 -70.79 -42.29
N SER A 158 71.53 -71.95 -42.19
CA SER A 158 72.19 -73.27 -42.23
C SER A 158 71.93 -74.08 -43.51
N ALA A 159 71.06 -73.61 -44.41
CA ALA A 159 70.74 -74.27 -45.67
C ALA A 159 70.48 -73.28 -46.82
N ASP A 160 70.43 -73.79 -48.07
CA ASP A 160 70.13 -72.97 -49.25
C ASP A 160 68.60 -72.83 -49.48
N ASN A 161 67.76 -73.71 -48.90
CA ASN A 161 66.30 -73.70 -49.05
C ASN A 161 65.61 -73.92 -47.68
N SER A 162 64.33 -73.56 -47.55
CA SER A 162 63.50 -73.96 -46.41
C SER A 162 62.90 -75.38 -46.57
N GLY A 163 62.41 -75.94 -45.46
CA GLY A 163 61.55 -77.13 -45.41
C GLY A 163 60.10 -76.80 -45.77
N VAL A 164 59.13 -77.51 -45.17
CA VAL A 164 57.69 -77.28 -45.38
C VAL A 164 57.08 -76.83 -44.06
N VAL A 165 56.68 -75.57 -43.93
CA VAL A 165 56.03 -75.08 -42.69
C VAL A 165 54.55 -74.88 -42.93
N GLY A 166 53.73 -75.33 -41.99
CA GLY A 166 52.28 -75.10 -41.97
C GLY A 166 51.87 -74.10 -40.88
N ILE A 167 50.79 -73.35 -41.12
CA ILE A 167 50.17 -72.48 -40.10
C ILE A 167 48.74 -72.94 -39.87
N THR A 168 48.39 -73.20 -38.61
CA THR A 168 47.02 -73.56 -38.21
C THR A 168 46.08 -72.36 -38.27
N GLU A 169 44.78 -72.60 -38.05
CA GLU A 169 43.81 -71.56 -37.73
C GLU A 169 44.30 -70.61 -36.62
N MET A 170 43.87 -69.35 -36.69
CA MET A 170 44.20 -68.31 -35.71
C MET A 170 42.98 -67.99 -34.85
N THR A 171 43.17 -67.93 -33.54
CA THR A 171 42.16 -67.43 -32.60
C THR A 171 42.53 -66.05 -32.08
N PHE A 172 41.56 -65.18 -31.86
CA PHE A 172 41.79 -63.83 -31.32
C PHE A 172 40.51 -63.28 -30.66
N ASP A 173 40.64 -62.18 -29.92
CA ASP A 173 39.56 -61.45 -29.26
C ASP A 173 39.48 -60.02 -29.83
N ALA A 174 38.30 -59.40 -29.84
CA ALA A 174 38.17 -57.98 -30.17
C ALA A 174 38.63 -57.14 -28.99
N VAL A 175 39.19 -55.96 -29.26
CA VAL A 175 39.45 -54.96 -28.22
C VAL A 175 38.13 -54.20 -27.97
N PRO A 176 37.61 -54.13 -26.73
CA PRO A 176 36.40 -53.35 -26.43
C PRO A 176 36.63 -51.88 -26.80
N VAL A 177 35.69 -51.29 -27.54
CA VAL A 177 35.63 -49.85 -27.75
C VAL A 177 34.84 -49.28 -26.56
N VAL A 178 35.48 -48.42 -25.75
CA VAL A 178 34.72 -47.51 -24.87
C VAL A 178 34.09 -46.47 -25.77
N THR A 179 32.77 -46.45 -25.83
CA THR A 179 32.01 -45.44 -26.56
C THR A 179 31.54 -44.45 -25.51
N SER A 180 32.16 -43.27 -25.51
CA SER A 180 31.66 -42.08 -24.83
C SER A 180 30.17 -41.94 -25.12
N ASP A 181 29.38 -41.89 -24.05
CA ASP A 181 27.93 -41.68 -24.13
C ASP A 181 27.57 -40.21 -23.93
N GLY A 182 28.57 -39.38 -23.59
CA GLY A 182 28.47 -37.93 -23.51
C GLY A 182 27.90 -37.44 -22.18
N ILE A 183 27.82 -38.31 -21.17
CA ILE A 183 27.32 -38.00 -19.83
C ILE A 183 28.49 -38.18 -18.86
N VAL A 184 28.78 -37.16 -18.07
CA VAL A 184 29.76 -37.24 -16.98
C VAL A 184 29.11 -37.90 -15.77
N GLN A 185 29.53 -39.12 -15.42
CA GLN A 185 28.99 -39.89 -14.29
C GLN A 185 29.94 -39.90 -13.10
N GLY A 186 29.43 -39.46 -11.95
CA GLY A 186 30.08 -39.63 -10.66
C GLY A 186 29.91 -41.04 -10.07
N THR A 187 30.28 -41.23 -8.81
CA THR A 187 30.31 -42.52 -8.14
C THR A 187 29.17 -42.69 -7.13
N ALA A 188 29.45 -43.32 -5.99
CA ALA A 188 28.47 -43.54 -4.92
C ALA A 188 29.06 -43.07 -3.58
N GLY A 189 29.98 -42.13 -3.64
CA GLY A 189 30.47 -41.39 -2.50
C GLY A 189 31.14 -40.12 -2.97
N ASP A 190 31.39 -39.23 -2.02
CA ASP A 190 31.75 -37.82 -2.17
C ASP A 190 32.80 -37.58 -3.29
N ASP A 191 32.34 -37.08 -4.42
CA ASP A 191 33.06 -36.77 -5.64
C ASP A 191 33.26 -35.25 -5.80
N LEU A 192 34.40 -34.87 -6.39
CA LEU A 192 34.62 -33.51 -6.90
C LEU A 192 34.63 -33.60 -8.43
N ILE A 193 33.54 -33.21 -9.06
CA ILE A 193 33.34 -33.26 -10.49
C ILE A 193 33.64 -31.86 -11.05
N ASP A 194 34.83 -31.70 -11.60
CA ASP A 194 35.29 -30.50 -12.29
C ASP A 194 35.90 -30.89 -13.67
N VAL A 195 36.41 -29.91 -14.41
CA VAL A 195 37.15 -30.14 -15.68
C VAL A 195 38.33 -31.12 -15.58
N ALA A 196 38.83 -31.39 -14.37
CA ALA A 196 39.91 -32.35 -14.12
C ALA A 196 39.39 -33.74 -13.73
N TYR A 197 38.08 -33.94 -13.55
CA TYR A 197 37.46 -35.21 -13.20
C TYR A 197 37.83 -36.32 -14.19
N THR A 198 38.09 -37.51 -13.65
CA THR A 198 38.49 -38.69 -14.44
C THR A 198 37.83 -39.97 -13.93
N GLY A 199 36.81 -39.84 -13.07
CA GLY A 199 36.13 -40.99 -12.46
C GLY A 199 35.13 -41.66 -13.40
N ASP A 200 34.72 -40.95 -14.46
CA ASP A 200 33.78 -41.41 -15.46
C ASP A 200 34.18 -42.77 -16.09
N PRO A 201 33.28 -43.77 -16.13
CA PRO A 201 33.56 -45.09 -16.70
C PRO A 201 33.86 -45.11 -18.20
N ASP A 202 33.26 -44.20 -18.97
CA ASP A 202 33.33 -44.12 -20.42
C ASP A 202 34.37 -43.08 -20.90
N GLY A 203 34.87 -42.28 -19.96
CA GLY A 203 35.96 -41.32 -20.10
C GLY A 203 35.52 -39.90 -20.41
N ASP A 204 34.22 -39.62 -20.29
CA ASP A 204 33.59 -38.32 -20.54
C ASP A 204 33.99 -37.27 -19.48
N ARG A 205 34.01 -35.99 -19.87
CA ARG A 205 34.55 -34.91 -19.02
C ARG A 205 33.87 -33.57 -19.30
N VAL A 206 33.73 -32.82 -18.21
CA VAL A 206 33.32 -31.41 -18.25
C VAL A 206 34.21 -30.57 -19.17
N ASP A 207 33.59 -29.69 -19.98
CA ASP A 207 34.17 -28.76 -20.96
C ASP A 207 35.08 -29.42 -22.01
N ASN A 208 35.02 -30.73 -22.18
CA ASN A 208 35.98 -31.47 -23.02
C ASN A 208 35.48 -31.68 -24.46
N HIS A 209 34.32 -31.12 -24.80
CA HIS A 209 33.67 -31.23 -26.10
C HIS A 209 33.39 -32.70 -26.49
N ASP A 210 33.13 -33.56 -25.49
CA ASP A 210 32.75 -34.95 -25.67
C ASP A 210 31.27 -35.23 -25.37
N ALA A 211 30.49 -34.20 -25.00
CA ALA A 211 29.03 -34.29 -24.92
C ALA A 211 28.40 -34.83 -26.23
N VAL A 212 27.52 -35.82 -26.07
CA VAL A 212 26.78 -36.48 -27.16
C VAL A 212 25.29 -36.22 -26.96
N LEU A 213 24.86 -34.99 -27.30
CA LEU A 213 23.45 -34.59 -27.24
C LEU A 213 22.67 -35.12 -28.46
N ASP A 214 22.52 -36.44 -28.58
CA ASP A 214 21.63 -37.05 -29.56
C ASP A 214 20.23 -37.20 -28.92
N ASP A 215 19.28 -36.35 -29.32
CA ASP A 215 17.85 -36.56 -29.03
C ASP A 215 17.50 -38.03 -29.35
N PRO A 216 16.74 -38.76 -28.50
CA PRO A 216 16.26 -40.11 -28.81
C PRO A 216 15.51 -40.25 -30.15
N ASN A 217 15.21 -39.15 -30.86
CA ASN A 217 14.68 -39.11 -32.23
C ASN A 217 15.67 -38.72 -33.35
N GLY A 218 16.92 -38.37 -33.03
CA GLY A 218 18.01 -38.14 -33.99
C GLY A 218 17.88 -36.88 -34.86
N ASP A 219 17.41 -35.75 -34.30
CA ASP A 219 17.56 -34.44 -34.92
C ASP A 219 18.77 -33.70 -34.32
N TYR A 220 19.71 -33.32 -35.17
CA TYR A 220 20.92 -32.60 -34.80
C TYR A 220 20.50 -31.16 -34.45
N LEU A 221 20.48 -30.80 -33.16
CA LEU A 221 20.26 -29.41 -32.73
C LEU A 221 21.42 -28.56 -33.27
N PRO A 222 21.19 -27.57 -34.17
CA PRO A 222 22.27 -26.88 -34.86
C PRO A 222 22.97 -25.77 -34.07
N ASP A 223 22.63 -25.55 -32.80
CA ASP A 223 23.15 -24.44 -31.97
C ASP A 223 23.25 -24.88 -30.48
N ALA A 224 23.74 -26.08 -30.17
CA ALA A 224 24.32 -26.31 -28.84
C ALA A 224 25.63 -25.53 -28.76
N GLY A 225 25.90 -24.86 -27.64
CA GLY A 225 27.12 -24.08 -27.44
C GLY A 225 28.36 -24.93 -27.64
N ASP A 226 29.53 -24.29 -27.78
CA ASP A 226 30.75 -24.98 -27.38
C ASP A 226 30.61 -25.14 -25.85
N ASN A 227 30.79 -26.36 -25.32
CA ASN A 227 30.90 -26.72 -23.88
C ASN A 227 29.66 -27.21 -23.10
N ASP A 228 28.42 -27.19 -23.63
CA ASP A 228 27.24 -27.76 -22.94
C ASP A 228 27.43 -29.24 -22.48
N ASP A 229 27.24 -29.52 -21.19
CA ASP A 229 27.46 -30.82 -20.55
C ASP A 229 26.20 -31.43 -19.90
N THR A 230 26.23 -32.75 -19.64
CA THR A 230 25.22 -33.46 -18.85
C THR A 230 25.92 -34.26 -17.76
N ILE A 231 25.62 -33.98 -16.49
CA ILE A 231 26.33 -34.51 -15.33
C ILE A 231 25.35 -35.19 -14.37
N PHE A 232 25.66 -36.42 -13.96
CA PHE A 232 24.98 -37.13 -12.86
C PHE A 232 26.00 -37.40 -11.77
N ALA A 233 25.90 -36.73 -10.61
CA ALA A 233 26.88 -36.83 -9.54
C ALA A 233 26.82 -38.20 -8.83
N GLY A 234 25.61 -38.68 -8.59
CA GLY A 234 25.38 -40.01 -8.02
C GLY A 234 25.11 -39.91 -6.53
N ALA A 235 25.31 -40.99 -5.79
CA ALA A 235 25.07 -40.93 -4.34
C ALA A 235 26.30 -40.39 -3.60
N GLY A 236 26.12 -39.67 -2.51
CA GLY A 236 27.21 -39.09 -1.70
C GLY A 236 27.11 -37.58 -1.64
N ASP A 237 27.92 -36.94 -0.79
CA ASP A 237 27.94 -35.47 -0.69
C ASP A 237 28.92 -34.94 -1.74
N ASP A 238 28.43 -34.65 -2.95
CA ASP A 238 29.24 -34.34 -4.12
C ASP A 238 29.42 -32.83 -4.31
N THR A 239 30.47 -32.44 -5.05
CA THR A 239 30.68 -31.04 -5.47
C THR A 239 30.89 -30.99 -6.97
N VAL A 240 30.01 -30.31 -7.69
CA VAL A 240 30.00 -30.24 -9.16
C VAL A 240 30.27 -28.82 -9.65
N PHE A 241 31.18 -28.68 -10.61
CA PHE A 241 31.45 -27.45 -11.35
C PHE A 241 31.16 -27.71 -12.83
N ALA A 242 30.03 -27.20 -13.34
CA ALA A 242 29.50 -27.51 -14.67
C ALA A 242 30.25 -26.78 -15.80
N GLY A 243 30.60 -25.50 -15.63
CA GLY A 243 31.62 -24.86 -16.47
C GLY A 243 31.07 -23.78 -17.39
N GLU A 244 31.55 -23.73 -18.64
CA GLU A 244 30.98 -22.81 -19.64
C GLU A 244 29.90 -23.57 -20.43
N GLY A 245 28.83 -22.89 -20.86
CA GLY A 245 27.80 -23.50 -21.69
C GLY A 245 26.54 -23.83 -20.89
N ASN A 246 25.50 -24.29 -21.59
CA ASN A 246 24.20 -24.53 -20.98
C ASN A 246 24.14 -25.99 -20.50
N ASP A 247 24.29 -26.19 -19.20
CA ASP A 247 24.54 -27.49 -18.58
C ASP A 247 23.28 -28.12 -17.98
N PHE A 248 23.33 -29.44 -17.81
CA PHE A 248 22.31 -30.20 -17.07
C PHE A 248 22.97 -31.02 -15.96
N VAL A 249 22.67 -30.71 -14.71
CA VAL A 249 23.30 -31.32 -13.53
C VAL A 249 22.25 -31.93 -12.61
N MET A 250 22.49 -33.17 -12.16
CA MET A 250 21.71 -33.85 -11.13
C MET A 250 22.63 -34.28 -9.98
N GLY A 251 22.31 -33.85 -8.75
CA GLY A 251 22.95 -34.29 -7.51
C GLY A 251 22.67 -35.77 -7.22
N GLU A 252 21.38 -36.12 -7.09
CA GLU A 252 20.86 -37.42 -6.66
C GLU A 252 20.75 -37.57 -5.12
N ASP A 253 21.34 -38.59 -4.49
CA ASP A 253 21.16 -38.83 -3.05
C ASP A 253 22.38 -38.24 -2.30
N GLY A 254 22.23 -37.23 -1.45
CA GLY A 254 23.34 -36.69 -0.64
C GLY A 254 23.21 -35.19 -0.40
N ASP A 255 24.05 -34.62 0.46
CA ASP A 255 24.10 -33.15 0.65
C ASP A 255 25.08 -32.57 -0.38
N ASP A 256 24.60 -32.23 -1.57
CA ASP A 256 25.41 -31.85 -2.73
C ASP A 256 25.69 -30.34 -2.82
N THR A 257 26.76 -29.97 -3.54
CA THR A 257 27.05 -28.58 -3.90
C THR A 257 27.24 -28.44 -5.40
N LEU A 258 26.32 -27.76 -6.08
CA LEU A 258 26.28 -27.65 -7.54
C LEU A 258 26.56 -26.21 -7.99
N TYR A 259 27.44 -26.02 -8.98
CA TYR A 259 27.75 -24.73 -9.59
C TYR A 259 27.58 -24.80 -11.12
N GLY A 260 26.61 -24.05 -11.67
CA GLY A 260 26.38 -23.91 -13.12
C GLY A 260 27.52 -23.13 -13.79
N GLN A 261 27.70 -21.88 -13.34
CA GLN A 261 28.69 -20.88 -13.79
C GLN A 261 28.22 -20.03 -14.98
N GLU A 262 28.73 -20.21 -16.20
CA GLU A 262 28.33 -19.35 -17.34
C GLU A 262 27.43 -20.14 -18.29
N GLY A 263 26.18 -19.75 -18.46
CA GLY A 263 25.24 -20.44 -19.35
C GLY A 263 23.83 -20.38 -18.80
N ASP A 264 22.84 -20.82 -19.61
CA ASP A 264 21.48 -21.03 -19.11
C ASP A 264 21.37 -22.50 -18.65
N ASP A 265 21.58 -22.74 -17.37
CA ASP A 265 21.80 -24.06 -16.77
C ASP A 265 20.53 -24.68 -16.17
N GLN A 266 20.53 -26.00 -16.02
CA GLN A 266 19.50 -26.75 -15.31
C GLN A 266 20.14 -27.60 -14.22
N LEU A 267 19.89 -27.26 -12.96
CA LEU A 267 20.48 -27.89 -11.79
C LEU A 267 19.40 -28.46 -10.88
N CYS A 268 19.58 -29.70 -10.43
CA CYS A 268 18.63 -30.35 -9.53
C CYS A 268 19.36 -31.11 -8.41
N GLY A 269 19.01 -30.81 -7.16
CA GLY A 269 19.55 -31.43 -5.95
C GLY A 269 19.08 -32.88 -5.77
N GLN A 270 17.76 -33.06 -5.59
CA GLN A 270 17.03 -34.30 -5.31
C GLN A 270 16.85 -34.62 -3.81
N ASP A 271 17.53 -35.64 -3.28
CA ASP A 271 17.32 -36.08 -1.89
C ASP A 271 18.53 -35.64 -1.05
N GLY A 272 18.37 -34.68 -0.15
CA GLY A 272 19.43 -34.21 0.75
C GLY A 272 19.33 -32.71 0.98
N ASN A 273 20.22 -32.18 1.84
CA ASN A 273 20.27 -30.74 2.08
C ASN A 273 21.30 -30.11 1.15
N ASP A 274 20.85 -29.69 -0.03
CA ASP A 274 21.69 -29.31 -1.15
C ASP A 274 22.03 -27.82 -1.15
N THR A 275 23.11 -27.46 -1.83
CA THR A 275 23.49 -26.07 -2.13
C THR A 275 23.70 -25.89 -3.62
N ILE A 276 22.88 -25.06 -4.27
CA ILE A 276 22.84 -24.90 -5.72
C ILE A 276 23.10 -23.44 -6.11
N TYR A 277 24.05 -23.22 -7.02
CA TYR A 277 24.37 -21.91 -7.60
C TYR A 277 24.21 -21.98 -9.13
N GLY A 278 23.32 -21.17 -9.70
CA GLY A 278 23.13 -21.02 -11.15
C GLY A 278 24.34 -20.33 -11.77
N GLY A 279 24.51 -19.04 -11.51
CA GLY A 279 25.67 -18.28 -11.93
C GLY A 279 25.31 -17.11 -12.83
N VAL A 280 25.64 -17.18 -14.11
CA VAL A 280 25.37 -16.14 -15.11
C VAL A 280 24.63 -16.77 -16.27
N GLY A 281 23.43 -16.29 -16.55
CA GLY A 281 22.52 -16.80 -17.59
C GLY A 281 21.16 -17.08 -16.98
N ASP A 282 20.18 -17.45 -17.82
CA ASP A 282 18.80 -17.67 -17.35
C ASP A 282 18.66 -19.12 -16.85
N ASP A 283 18.86 -19.35 -15.55
CA ASP A 283 19.01 -20.67 -14.94
C ASP A 283 17.70 -21.29 -14.43
N LEU A 284 17.68 -22.62 -14.29
CA LEU A 284 16.61 -23.37 -13.60
C LEU A 284 17.21 -24.22 -12.49
N LEU A 285 16.84 -23.92 -11.24
CA LEU A 285 17.28 -24.63 -10.05
C LEU A 285 16.08 -25.32 -9.36
N GLU A 286 16.24 -26.59 -8.98
CA GLU A 286 15.24 -27.37 -8.24
C GLU A 286 15.88 -28.12 -7.06
N GLY A 287 15.46 -27.81 -5.83
CA GLY A 287 15.93 -28.45 -4.57
C GLY A 287 15.38 -29.87 -4.41
N MET A 288 14.04 -29.98 -4.44
CA MET A 288 13.22 -31.20 -4.36
C MET A 288 12.80 -31.59 -2.94
N ASN A 289 13.59 -32.39 -2.21
CA ASN A 289 13.21 -32.86 -0.87
C ASN A 289 14.28 -32.46 0.14
N ASP A 290 13.84 -32.15 1.36
CA ASP A 290 14.68 -31.72 2.49
C ASP A 290 15.13 -30.23 2.35
N ASP A 291 15.84 -29.69 3.35
CA ASP A 291 16.04 -28.23 3.46
C ASP A 291 17.24 -27.75 2.63
N ASP A 292 16.99 -26.97 1.59
CA ASP A 292 17.96 -26.60 0.54
C ASP A 292 18.38 -25.12 0.56
N LEU A 293 19.52 -24.84 -0.09
CA LEU A 293 20.04 -23.49 -0.31
C LEU A 293 20.25 -23.21 -1.81
N LEU A 294 19.47 -22.31 -2.40
CA LEU A 294 19.45 -22.07 -3.85
C LEU A 294 19.73 -20.60 -4.20
N PHE A 295 20.60 -20.38 -5.18
CA PHE A 295 20.94 -19.04 -5.68
C PHE A 295 20.95 -19.01 -7.22
N GLY A 296 20.06 -18.24 -7.84
CA GLY A 296 20.00 -18.04 -9.29
C GLY A 296 21.26 -17.37 -9.82
N GLY A 297 21.47 -16.09 -9.50
CA GLY A 297 22.67 -15.34 -9.89
C GLY A 297 22.34 -14.15 -10.79
N ASP A 298 23.11 -13.95 -11.85
CA ASP A 298 22.81 -12.92 -12.87
C ASP A 298 21.98 -13.56 -14.00
N GLY A 299 20.74 -13.14 -14.25
CA GLY A 299 19.88 -13.73 -15.29
C GLY A 299 18.41 -13.62 -14.94
N ASP A 300 17.52 -14.01 -15.86
CA ASP A 300 16.10 -14.18 -15.51
C ASP A 300 15.88 -15.66 -15.10
N ASP A 301 16.02 -15.95 -13.81
CA ASP A 301 16.13 -17.30 -13.24
C ASP A 301 14.79 -17.91 -12.80
N ILE A 302 14.73 -19.24 -12.72
CA ILE A 302 13.66 -19.98 -12.05
C ILE A 302 14.25 -20.81 -10.92
N VAL A 303 13.91 -20.48 -9.68
CA VAL A 303 14.41 -21.16 -8.48
C VAL A 303 13.25 -21.83 -7.74
N LYS A 304 13.37 -23.12 -7.40
CA LYS A 304 12.34 -23.88 -6.68
C LYS A 304 12.93 -24.69 -5.52
N GLY A 305 12.46 -24.45 -4.30
CA GLY A 305 12.78 -25.26 -3.12
C GLY A 305 12.10 -26.64 -3.16
N ASP A 306 10.80 -26.66 -3.44
CA ASP A 306 9.89 -27.81 -3.38
C ASP A 306 9.47 -28.26 -1.96
N ASP A 307 9.88 -29.42 -1.44
CA ASP A 307 9.48 -29.91 -0.10
C ASP A 307 10.65 -29.73 0.90
N GLY A 308 10.60 -28.78 1.84
CA GLY A 308 11.70 -28.48 2.75
C GLY A 308 11.52 -27.12 3.43
N ASP A 309 12.28 -26.80 4.47
CA ASP A 309 12.38 -25.42 4.97
C ASP A 309 13.54 -24.72 4.22
N ASP A 310 13.25 -24.14 3.05
CA ASP A 310 14.26 -23.76 2.06
C ASP A 310 14.72 -22.30 2.17
N VAL A 311 15.93 -22.02 1.68
CA VAL A 311 16.45 -20.65 1.47
C VAL A 311 16.76 -20.45 -0.01
N ALA A 312 16.02 -19.57 -0.67
CA ALA A 312 16.14 -19.36 -2.12
C ALA A 312 16.27 -17.87 -2.49
N SER A 313 17.13 -17.58 -3.47
CA SER A 313 17.39 -16.23 -3.99
C SER A 313 17.42 -16.22 -5.51
N GLY A 314 16.71 -15.28 -6.14
CA GLY A 314 16.76 -14.99 -7.57
C GLY A 314 18.11 -14.39 -7.95
N GLY A 315 18.34 -13.13 -7.60
CA GLY A 315 19.60 -12.43 -7.86
C GLY A 315 19.37 -11.20 -8.72
N ALA A 316 20.12 -11.03 -9.81
CA ALA A 316 19.98 -9.88 -10.69
C ALA A 316 19.27 -10.26 -11.98
N GLY A 317 18.09 -9.71 -12.21
CA GLY A 317 17.24 -10.00 -13.35
C GLY A 317 15.81 -10.25 -12.90
N ASN A 318 14.92 -10.61 -13.82
CA ASN A 318 13.51 -10.79 -13.48
C ASN A 318 13.23 -12.27 -13.18
N ASP A 319 13.23 -12.61 -11.90
CA ASP A 319 13.30 -13.98 -11.42
C ASP A 319 11.94 -14.56 -11.03
N ALA A 320 11.86 -15.89 -10.98
CA ALA A 320 10.72 -16.63 -10.45
C ALA A 320 11.17 -17.59 -9.34
N VAL A 321 10.92 -17.21 -8.08
CA VAL A 321 11.40 -17.92 -6.89
C VAL A 321 10.22 -18.55 -6.15
N TYR A 322 10.26 -19.86 -5.92
CA TYR A 322 9.20 -20.62 -5.25
C TYR A 322 9.77 -21.45 -4.10
N GLY A 323 9.19 -21.33 -2.90
CA GLY A 323 9.52 -22.13 -1.72
C GLY A 323 8.94 -23.52 -1.86
N GLY A 324 7.66 -23.69 -1.57
CA GLY A 324 6.89 -24.90 -1.84
C GLY A 324 6.13 -25.38 -0.61
N SER A 325 6.62 -26.42 0.06
CA SER A 325 6.05 -26.92 1.32
C SER A 325 7.11 -26.89 2.42
N GLY A 326 6.88 -26.10 3.46
CA GLY A 326 7.79 -25.92 4.59
C GLY A 326 7.82 -24.44 4.97
N ASP A 327 8.59 -24.08 5.98
CA ASP A 327 8.72 -22.69 6.41
C ASP A 327 9.91 -22.06 5.65
N ASP A 328 9.64 -21.40 4.52
CA ASP A 328 10.65 -20.99 3.54
C ASP A 328 11.15 -19.55 3.73
N THR A 329 12.35 -19.25 3.23
CA THR A 329 12.89 -17.88 3.13
C THR A 329 13.29 -17.55 1.69
N LEU A 330 12.58 -16.62 1.05
CA LEU A 330 12.71 -16.32 -0.38
C LEU A 330 13.11 -14.86 -0.63
N SER A 331 13.98 -14.62 -1.61
CA SER A 331 14.41 -13.27 -2.02
C SER A 331 14.43 -13.11 -3.54
N GLY A 332 13.77 -12.08 -4.07
CA GLY A 332 13.85 -11.67 -5.49
C GLY A 332 15.19 -11.02 -5.81
N ASN A 333 15.47 -9.91 -5.11
CA ASN A 333 16.64 -9.03 -5.22
C ASN A 333 16.46 -7.95 -6.31
N ASP A 334 17.32 -7.86 -7.32
CA ASP A 334 17.30 -6.77 -8.30
C ASP A 334 16.45 -7.19 -9.52
N GLY A 335 15.23 -6.68 -9.70
CA GLY A 335 14.41 -6.95 -10.89
C GLY A 335 12.91 -6.94 -10.61
N ASP A 336 12.10 -7.07 -11.66
CA ASP A 336 10.65 -7.27 -11.45
C ASP A 336 10.38 -8.78 -11.29
N ASP A 337 10.28 -9.24 -10.05
CA ASP A 337 10.34 -10.64 -9.66
C ASP A 337 8.96 -11.27 -9.40
N THR A 338 8.91 -12.59 -9.38
CA THR A 338 7.72 -13.36 -8.98
C THR A 338 8.08 -14.34 -7.86
N LEU A 339 7.53 -14.11 -6.67
CA LEU A 339 7.77 -14.94 -5.49
C LEU A 339 6.52 -15.73 -5.09
N GLY A 340 6.71 -16.96 -4.61
CA GLY A 340 5.65 -17.78 -4.03
C GLY A 340 6.14 -18.67 -2.90
N GLY A 341 5.69 -18.40 -1.66
CA GLY A 341 6.04 -19.15 -0.44
C GLY A 341 5.49 -20.57 -0.50
N GLY A 342 4.16 -20.70 -0.64
CA GLY A 342 3.50 -21.98 -0.86
C GLY A 342 2.68 -22.40 0.34
N SER A 343 3.17 -23.36 1.15
CA SER A 343 2.50 -23.73 2.39
C SER A 343 3.49 -23.92 3.52
N GLY A 344 3.17 -23.38 4.68
CA GLY A 344 4.10 -23.18 5.77
C GLY A 344 4.15 -21.69 6.11
N ASN A 345 4.90 -21.32 7.13
CA ASN A 345 5.02 -19.93 7.55
C ASN A 345 6.26 -19.33 6.91
N ASP A 346 6.06 -18.61 5.81
CA ASP A 346 7.14 -18.20 4.91
C ASP A 346 7.61 -16.76 5.18
N VAL A 347 8.85 -16.46 4.79
CA VAL A 347 9.42 -15.10 4.79
C VAL A 347 9.84 -14.72 3.37
N LEU A 348 9.22 -13.69 2.79
CA LEU A 348 9.41 -13.31 1.38
C LEU A 348 9.91 -11.86 1.25
N PHE A 349 10.93 -11.65 0.43
CA PHE A 349 11.50 -10.34 0.11
C PHE A 349 11.47 -10.09 -1.41
N GLY A 350 10.69 -9.14 -1.90
CA GLY A 350 10.73 -8.68 -3.29
C GLY A 350 12.04 -7.97 -3.59
N ASN A 351 12.27 -6.86 -2.89
CA ASN A 351 13.41 -5.94 -2.96
C ASN A 351 13.30 -4.87 -4.05
N ASP A 352 14.19 -4.84 -5.05
CA ASP A 352 14.33 -3.73 -5.98
C ASP A 352 13.55 -4.05 -7.28
N GLY A 353 12.34 -3.53 -7.46
CA GLY A 353 11.59 -3.67 -8.71
C GLY A 353 10.10 -3.84 -8.47
N ALA A 354 9.31 -3.94 -9.54
CA ALA A 354 7.86 -4.11 -9.40
C ALA A 354 7.51 -5.59 -9.30
N ASP A 355 7.38 -6.07 -8.07
CA ASP A 355 7.32 -7.49 -7.75
C ASP A 355 5.90 -8.06 -7.70
N THR A 356 5.77 -9.37 -7.87
CA THR A 356 4.53 -10.12 -7.64
C THR A 356 4.77 -11.20 -6.61
N ILE A 357 4.21 -11.03 -5.41
CA ILE A 357 4.54 -11.86 -4.24
C ILE A 357 3.29 -12.57 -3.70
N LYS A 358 3.43 -13.86 -3.38
CA LYS A 358 2.37 -14.67 -2.76
C LYS A 358 2.90 -15.45 -1.57
N GLY A 359 2.39 -15.19 -0.37
CA GLY A 359 2.70 -15.99 0.82
C GLY A 359 2.19 -17.42 0.65
N GLY A 360 0.88 -17.57 0.53
CA GLY A 360 0.23 -18.83 0.20
C GLY A 360 -0.62 -19.34 1.34
N GLY A 361 -0.07 -20.20 2.20
CA GLY A 361 -0.85 -20.79 3.28
C GLY A 361 -0.03 -21.08 4.51
N GLY A 362 -0.26 -20.33 5.57
CA GLY A 362 0.46 -20.30 6.84
C GLY A 362 0.44 -18.87 7.33
N ASP A 363 1.13 -18.58 8.43
CA ASP A 363 1.25 -17.21 8.91
C ASP A 363 2.53 -16.61 8.30
N ASP A 364 2.40 -15.86 7.21
CA ASP A 364 3.52 -15.42 6.36
C ASP A 364 4.00 -13.99 6.71
N VAL A 365 5.28 -13.70 6.42
CA VAL A 365 5.84 -12.35 6.51
C VAL A 365 6.37 -11.93 5.15
N ILE A 366 5.80 -10.85 4.58
CA ILE A 366 6.07 -10.42 3.21
C ILE A 366 6.56 -8.97 3.18
N TYR A 367 7.66 -8.73 2.48
CA TYR A 367 8.22 -7.42 2.19
C TYR A 367 8.25 -7.20 0.67
N GLY A 368 7.52 -6.21 0.15
CA GLY A 368 7.55 -5.80 -1.25
C GLY A 368 8.89 -5.17 -1.60
N GLY A 369 9.21 -4.04 -0.97
CA GLY A 369 10.51 -3.40 -1.09
C GLY A 369 10.42 -2.04 -1.76
N THR A 370 11.12 -1.83 -2.86
CA THR A 370 11.00 -0.61 -3.67
C THR A 370 10.39 -0.98 -5.01
N GLY A 371 9.38 -0.24 -5.45
CA GLY A 371 8.75 -0.59 -6.72
C GLY A 371 7.29 -0.25 -6.72
N ASN A 372 6.49 -1.15 -7.27
CA ASN A 372 5.04 -1.01 -7.34
C ASN A 372 4.55 -2.46 -7.31
N ASP A 373 4.36 -2.97 -6.11
CA ASP A 373 4.33 -4.40 -5.85
C ASP A 373 2.89 -4.93 -5.81
N ASP A 374 2.70 -6.20 -6.19
CA ASP A 374 1.41 -6.93 -6.13
C ASP A 374 1.56 -8.07 -5.12
N ILE A 375 1.12 -7.85 -3.89
CA ILE A 375 1.30 -8.72 -2.73
C ILE A 375 -0.03 -9.39 -2.34
N ASN A 376 0.03 -10.70 -2.11
CA ASN A 376 -1.08 -11.48 -1.55
C ASN A 376 -0.59 -12.41 -0.42
N GLY A 377 -1.05 -12.17 0.81
CA GLY A 377 -0.76 -13.01 1.99
C GLY A 377 -1.28 -14.43 1.80
N GLY A 378 -2.59 -14.58 1.65
CA GLY A 378 -3.22 -15.84 1.25
C GLY A 378 -4.13 -16.40 2.33
N THR A 379 -3.68 -17.38 3.10
CA THR A 379 -4.48 -17.93 4.22
C THR A 379 -3.62 -18.14 5.45
N GLY A 380 -4.11 -17.73 6.60
CA GLY A 380 -3.35 -17.66 7.84
C GLY A 380 -3.28 -16.21 8.28
N ASN A 381 -2.61 -15.93 9.40
CA ASN A 381 -2.52 -14.57 9.90
C ASN A 381 -1.22 -13.94 9.39
N ASP A 382 -1.33 -13.19 8.30
CA ASP A 382 -0.20 -12.72 7.52
C ASP A 382 0.25 -11.31 7.97
N THR A 383 1.52 -10.99 7.75
CA THR A 383 2.05 -9.63 7.89
C THR A 383 2.68 -9.20 6.58
N ALA A 384 2.12 -8.16 5.95
CA ALA A 384 2.58 -7.68 4.65
C ALA A 384 2.99 -6.20 4.70
N TYR A 385 4.12 -5.89 4.09
CA TYR A 385 4.65 -4.55 3.90
C TYR A 385 4.77 -4.28 2.40
N GLY A 386 4.02 -3.31 1.85
CA GLY A 386 4.16 -2.87 0.45
C GLY A 386 5.56 -2.30 0.22
N GLY A 387 5.90 -1.26 0.99
CA GLY A 387 7.25 -0.71 1.00
C GLY A 387 7.26 0.70 0.45
N ALA A 388 7.96 0.94 -0.66
CA ALA A 388 8.03 2.24 -1.30
C ALA A 388 7.49 2.18 -2.72
N GLY A 389 6.59 3.11 -3.04
CA GLY A 389 5.94 3.23 -4.34
C GLY A 389 4.46 2.90 -4.24
N ASP A 390 3.74 2.82 -5.37
CA ASP A 390 2.29 2.61 -5.33
C ASP A 390 1.98 1.11 -5.40
N ASP A 391 1.66 0.51 -4.26
CA ASP A 391 1.56 -0.93 -4.05
C ASP A 391 0.10 -1.43 -4.03
N ILE A 392 -0.07 -2.73 -4.28
CA ILE A 392 -1.34 -3.45 -4.15
C ILE A 392 -1.11 -4.58 -3.15
N VAL A 393 -1.73 -4.49 -1.97
CA VAL A 393 -1.54 -5.47 -0.90
C VAL A 393 -2.87 -6.07 -0.48
N SER A 394 -2.94 -7.40 -0.43
CA SER A 394 -4.11 -8.12 0.09
C SER A 394 -3.70 -9.15 1.14
N GLY A 395 -4.28 -9.08 2.34
CA GLY A 395 -4.04 -10.03 3.44
C GLY A 395 -4.63 -11.40 3.12
N GLY A 396 -5.93 -11.46 2.87
CA GLY A 396 -6.61 -12.63 2.34
C GLY A 396 -7.57 -13.27 3.34
N LYS A 397 -7.12 -14.27 4.10
CA LYS A 397 -7.96 -14.97 5.08
C LYS A 397 -7.19 -15.19 6.37
N GLY A 398 -7.69 -14.67 7.47
CA GLY A 398 -7.03 -14.71 8.76
C GLY A 398 -7.01 -13.29 9.33
N ASP A 399 -6.50 -13.15 10.54
CA ASP A 399 -6.39 -11.82 11.14
C ASP A 399 -5.02 -11.24 10.72
N ASP A 400 -5.04 -10.37 9.71
CA ASP A 400 -3.85 -9.92 8.98
C ASP A 400 -3.36 -8.54 9.45
N ILE A 401 -2.08 -8.26 9.24
CA ILE A 401 -1.48 -6.93 9.46
C ILE A 401 -0.90 -6.43 8.14
N ILE A 402 -1.42 -5.32 7.64
CA ILE A 402 -1.04 -4.73 6.36
C ILE A 402 -0.46 -3.34 6.56
N TYR A 403 0.67 -3.08 5.94
CA TYR A 403 1.27 -1.77 5.80
C TYR A 403 1.40 -1.47 4.30
N GLY A 404 0.73 -0.42 3.81
CA GLY A 404 0.90 0.06 2.43
C GLY A 404 2.32 0.56 2.26
N ASP A 405 2.62 1.65 2.96
CA ASP A 405 3.99 2.02 3.19
C ASP A 405 4.59 1.20 4.32
N GLY A 406 5.82 0.75 4.12
CA GLY A 406 6.59 0.28 5.27
C GLY A 406 6.70 1.40 6.32
N PRO A 407 6.32 1.20 7.61
CA PRO A 407 7.31 1.51 8.63
C PRO A 407 8.52 0.73 8.13
N VAL A 408 9.64 1.37 7.81
CA VAL A 408 10.76 0.54 7.38
C VAL A 408 11.21 -0.19 8.64
N THR A 409 10.57 -1.29 9.01
CA THR A 409 10.88 -2.07 10.18
C THR A 409 12.22 -2.68 9.88
N GLY A 410 13.28 -2.01 10.28
CA GLY A 410 14.59 -2.61 10.24
C GLY A 410 14.59 -3.80 11.18
N GLY A 411 14.43 -4.96 10.57
CA GLY A 411 15.65 -5.53 10.05
C GLY A 411 15.38 -6.70 9.14
N VAL A 412 15.06 -6.44 7.87
CA VAL A 412 15.52 -7.19 6.69
C VAL A 412 15.01 -6.48 5.41
N ASP A 413 15.63 -5.34 5.07
CA ASP A 413 15.75 -4.97 3.65
C ASP A 413 16.62 -6.06 3.02
N GLY A 414 16.18 -6.74 1.96
CA GLY A 414 16.90 -7.85 1.31
C GLY A 414 18.10 -7.39 0.47
N GLY A 415 19.02 -6.71 1.13
CA GLY A 415 20.36 -7.24 1.23
C GLY A 415 20.63 -7.47 2.71
N GLY A 416 20.50 -8.72 3.17
CA GLY A 416 20.57 -9.12 4.57
C GLY A 416 21.39 -8.17 5.44
N VAL A 417 20.70 -7.42 6.32
CA VAL A 417 21.39 -6.60 7.31
C VAL A 417 22.27 -7.55 8.12
N ASP A 418 23.59 -7.46 7.96
CA ASP A 418 24.51 -8.26 8.74
C ASP A 418 24.50 -7.70 10.17
N PRO A 419 23.91 -8.39 11.17
CA PRO A 419 23.90 -7.85 12.53
C PRO A 419 25.34 -7.80 13.04
N VAL A 420 25.83 -6.59 13.29
CA VAL A 420 27.21 -6.39 13.77
C VAL A 420 27.20 -6.28 15.30
N MET A 421 27.66 -7.34 15.96
CA MET A 421 27.78 -7.44 17.41
C MET A 421 29.12 -6.87 17.90
N LEU A 422 29.14 -5.55 18.11
CA LEU A 422 30.23 -4.87 18.82
C LEU A 422 29.93 -4.95 20.32
N SER A 423 30.72 -5.71 21.07
CA SER A 423 30.59 -5.79 22.53
C SER A 423 31.97 -5.83 23.18
N PHE A 424 32.11 -5.26 24.37
CA PHE A 424 33.36 -5.39 25.14
C PHE A 424 33.78 -6.86 25.34
N ASP A 425 32.82 -7.78 25.47
CA ASP A 425 33.10 -9.22 25.61
C ASP A 425 33.78 -9.82 24.36
N ASN A 426 33.60 -9.19 23.19
CA ASN A 426 34.21 -9.57 21.92
C ASN A 426 35.58 -8.89 21.69
N VAL A 427 36.04 -8.01 22.59
CA VAL A 427 37.33 -7.35 22.43
C VAL A 427 38.48 -8.34 22.60
N VAL A 428 39.32 -8.46 21.57
CA VAL A 428 40.53 -9.30 21.63
C VAL A 428 41.51 -8.71 22.65
N ALA A 429 41.73 -9.44 23.75
CA ALA A 429 42.53 -8.94 24.87
C ALA A 429 43.95 -8.50 24.45
N GLY A 430 44.24 -7.20 24.61
CA GLY A 430 45.53 -6.59 24.27
C GLY A 430 45.69 -6.26 22.78
N SER A 431 44.61 -6.24 22.01
CA SER A 431 44.59 -5.77 20.61
C SER A 431 44.62 -4.25 20.50
N GLU A 432 44.20 -3.53 21.54
CA GLU A 432 44.24 -2.07 21.58
C GLU A 432 45.68 -1.56 21.40
N THR A 433 45.89 -0.69 20.40
CA THR A 433 47.22 -0.16 20.08
C THR A 433 47.64 0.99 20.98
N ALA A 434 46.67 1.63 21.64
CA ALA A 434 46.94 2.65 22.65
C ALA A 434 47.72 2.03 23.83
N SER A 435 48.69 2.79 24.35
CA SER A 435 49.63 2.23 25.34
C SER A 435 49.07 2.13 26.75
N ASP A 436 48.06 2.93 27.07
CA ASP A 436 47.38 3.03 28.36
C ASP A 436 45.92 3.53 28.12
N PRO A 437 44.97 3.26 29.03
CA PRO A 437 43.61 3.77 28.91
C PRO A 437 43.56 5.30 28.79
N ASN A 438 42.61 5.83 28.02
CA ASN A 438 42.44 7.29 27.77
C ASN A 438 43.59 7.96 26.98
N THR A 439 44.43 7.20 26.28
CA THR A 439 45.58 7.74 25.52
C THR A 439 45.54 7.48 24.03
N ALA A 440 44.42 6.97 23.50
CA ALA A 440 44.28 6.71 22.07
C ALA A 440 44.47 8.01 21.27
N GLN A 441 45.25 7.93 20.20
CA GLN A 441 45.47 9.00 19.24
C GLN A 441 44.93 8.59 17.86
N ALA A 442 44.78 9.56 16.96
CA ALA A 442 44.42 9.27 15.57
C ALA A 442 45.32 8.18 14.95
N GLY A 443 44.69 7.11 14.47
CA GLY A 443 45.31 5.90 13.94
C GLY A 443 45.46 4.75 14.94
N ASP A 444 45.17 4.97 16.23
CA ASP A 444 45.04 3.87 17.19
C ASP A 444 43.74 3.09 16.97
N SER A 445 43.76 1.79 17.29
CA SER A 445 42.67 0.87 17.01
C SER A 445 42.54 -0.22 18.05
N VAL A 446 41.37 -0.86 18.11
CA VAL A 446 41.10 -2.10 18.86
C VAL A 446 40.37 -3.11 17.95
N ILE A 447 40.48 -4.40 18.25
CA ILE A 447 39.86 -5.49 17.49
C ILE A 447 38.72 -6.13 18.29
N TYR A 448 37.58 -6.28 17.64
CA TYR A 448 36.44 -7.09 18.07
C TYR A 448 36.42 -8.38 17.24
N GLU A 449 36.38 -9.55 17.89
CA GLU A 449 36.31 -10.85 17.22
C GLU A 449 34.87 -11.33 17.05
N ASN A 450 34.58 -12.01 15.93
CA ASN A 450 33.28 -12.64 15.63
C ASN A 450 32.10 -11.65 15.70
N VAL A 451 32.22 -10.50 15.03
CA VAL A 451 31.19 -9.46 15.06
C VAL A 451 30.00 -9.79 14.17
N ALA A 452 30.19 -10.60 13.13
CA ALA A 452 29.15 -11.06 12.23
C ALA A 452 29.55 -12.43 11.65
N VAL A 453 28.57 -13.16 11.13
CA VAL A 453 28.77 -14.38 10.35
C VAL A 453 27.89 -14.25 9.10
N LEU A 454 28.52 -14.25 7.94
CA LEU A 454 27.82 -14.15 6.65
C LEU A 454 27.07 -15.45 6.32
N ALA A 455 26.12 -15.37 5.39
CA ALA A 455 25.37 -16.52 4.88
C ALA A 455 26.27 -17.64 4.34
N ASP A 456 27.43 -17.29 3.75
CA ASP A 456 28.47 -18.24 3.28
C ASP A 456 29.28 -18.90 4.42
N GLY A 457 28.94 -18.64 5.69
CA GLY A 457 29.64 -19.12 6.88
C GLY A 457 30.93 -18.36 7.22
N THR A 458 31.28 -17.29 6.48
CA THR A 458 32.43 -16.45 6.76
C THR A 458 32.26 -15.72 8.09
N VAL A 459 33.14 -16.02 9.05
CA VAL A 459 33.23 -15.27 10.31
C VAL A 459 33.98 -13.95 10.10
N VAL A 460 33.38 -12.86 10.53
CA VAL A 460 33.88 -11.49 10.33
C VAL A 460 34.37 -10.92 11.66
N ASP A 461 35.54 -10.27 11.65
CA ASP A 461 36.06 -9.46 12.74
C ASP A 461 35.93 -7.97 12.40
N ALA A 462 35.79 -7.11 13.41
CA ALA A 462 35.84 -5.65 13.23
C ALA A 462 37.10 -5.03 13.82
N ARG A 463 37.52 -3.91 13.24
CA ARG A 463 38.55 -3.03 13.79
C ARG A 463 38.01 -1.63 13.92
N LEU A 464 37.84 -1.18 15.15
CA LEU A 464 37.48 0.20 15.47
C LEU A 464 38.74 1.06 15.48
N VAL A 465 38.80 2.08 14.64
CA VAL A 465 39.94 2.99 14.47
C VAL A 465 39.54 4.42 14.84
N LEU A 466 40.30 5.05 15.73
CA LEU A 466 40.18 6.49 15.97
C LEU A 466 40.74 7.26 14.76
N VAL A 467 39.91 7.99 14.04
CA VAL A 467 40.30 8.70 12.80
C VAL A 467 40.87 10.07 13.13
N GLU A 468 40.15 10.85 13.92
CA GLU A 468 40.55 12.19 14.36
C GLU A 468 39.78 12.62 15.60
N THR A 469 40.30 13.65 16.27
CA THR A 469 39.59 14.39 17.31
C THR A 469 39.55 15.87 16.91
N SER A 470 38.49 16.59 17.27
CA SER A 470 38.42 18.05 17.08
C SER A 470 39.45 18.79 17.94
N ASN A 471 39.90 18.16 19.02
CA ASN A 471 40.85 18.69 19.99
C ASN A 471 41.89 17.63 20.41
N ASP A 472 43.18 17.98 20.35
CA ASP A 472 44.30 17.09 20.71
C ASP A 472 44.34 16.74 22.21
N ASP A 473 43.67 17.53 23.06
CA ASP A 473 43.59 17.29 24.51
C ASP A 473 42.41 16.37 24.90
N LEU A 474 41.52 16.04 23.96
CA LEU A 474 40.41 15.12 24.20
C LEU A 474 40.95 13.70 24.44
N THR A 475 40.66 13.15 25.61
CA THR A 475 41.07 11.79 25.96
C THR A 475 40.07 10.77 25.43
N VAL A 476 40.58 9.73 24.76
CA VAL A 476 39.79 8.63 24.18
C VAL A 476 40.32 7.29 24.68
N ASP A 477 39.41 6.41 25.09
CA ASP A 477 39.62 5.01 25.43
C ASP A 477 38.82 4.16 24.44
N LEU A 478 39.47 3.23 23.73
CA LEU A 478 38.80 2.46 22.66
C LEU A 478 38.14 1.17 23.15
N ALA A 479 38.48 0.70 24.36
CA ALA A 479 37.88 -0.46 24.99
C ALA A 479 37.88 -0.32 26.52
N SER A 480 36.84 0.32 27.09
CA SER A 480 36.78 0.62 28.52
C SER A 480 36.13 -0.52 29.34
N ASP A 481 36.71 -0.89 30.48
CA ASP A 481 36.17 -1.94 31.37
C ASP A 481 35.10 -1.43 32.37
N ASN A 482 34.52 -0.26 32.11
CA ASN A 482 33.58 0.44 32.99
C ASN A 482 32.21 0.64 32.33
N ASP A 483 31.63 -0.43 31.79
CA ASP A 483 30.28 -0.48 31.21
C ASP A 483 30.11 0.29 29.87
N TYR A 484 31.21 0.68 29.20
CA TYR A 484 31.20 1.38 27.90
C TYR A 484 32.23 0.79 26.94
N GLU A 485 31.86 0.56 25.68
CA GLU A 485 32.81 0.16 24.63
C GLU A 485 33.78 1.30 24.28
N ILE A 486 33.28 2.53 24.11
CA ILE A 486 34.10 3.73 23.85
C ILE A 486 33.92 4.73 24.98
N LEU A 487 35.02 5.24 25.54
CA LEU A 487 34.99 6.30 26.54
C LEU A 487 35.72 7.55 26.05
N LEU A 488 34.98 8.65 25.97
CA LEU A 488 35.47 9.98 25.68
C LEU A 488 35.53 10.83 26.95
N ASN A 489 36.47 11.79 26.99
CA ASN A 489 36.63 12.71 28.12
C ASN A 489 36.72 12.00 29.50
N GLY A 490 37.37 10.83 29.58
CA GLY A 490 37.47 10.06 30.83
C GLY A 490 38.19 10.78 31.99
N THR A 491 38.77 11.97 31.75
CA THR A 491 39.30 12.86 32.80
C THR A 491 38.27 13.81 33.41
N ASN A 492 37.02 13.83 32.90
CA ASN A 492 35.93 14.73 33.29
C ASN A 492 36.31 16.22 33.16
N ASP A 493 36.88 16.61 32.02
CA ASP A 493 37.24 17.99 31.75
C ASP A 493 36.08 18.73 31.07
N ALA A 494 35.45 19.65 31.78
CA ALA A 494 34.33 20.43 31.28
C ALA A 494 34.69 21.36 30.11
N ASP A 495 35.98 21.65 29.89
CA ASP A 495 36.42 22.42 28.72
C ASP A 495 36.33 21.60 27.42
N MET A 496 36.08 20.29 27.49
CA MET A 496 35.89 19.39 26.33
C MET A 496 34.42 19.26 25.90
N GLU A 497 33.46 19.92 26.55
CA GLU A 497 32.04 19.86 26.14
C GLU A 497 31.85 20.33 24.68
N GLY A 498 31.22 19.50 23.85
CA GLY A 498 30.98 19.75 22.43
C GLY A 498 32.18 19.50 21.50
N GLU A 499 33.30 19.02 22.02
CA GLU A 499 34.37 18.46 21.19
C GLU A 499 33.94 17.11 20.61
N THR A 500 34.56 16.67 19.51
CA THR A 500 34.18 15.46 18.79
C THR A 500 35.35 14.52 18.57
N ALA A 501 35.05 13.23 18.45
CA ALA A 501 35.95 12.20 17.96
C ALA A 501 35.27 11.41 16.84
N THR A 502 35.99 11.23 15.72
CA THR A 502 35.51 10.47 14.56
C THR A 502 36.14 9.09 14.56
N PHE A 503 35.33 8.07 14.36
CA PHE A 503 35.71 6.68 14.35
C PHE A 503 35.39 6.04 13.00
N ARG A 504 36.13 5.01 12.65
CA ARG A 504 35.82 4.13 11.53
C ARG A 504 35.87 2.69 11.99
N VAL A 505 34.83 1.92 11.71
CA VAL A 505 34.79 0.47 11.89
C VAL A 505 35.13 -0.17 10.56
N GLU A 506 36.14 -1.04 10.53
CA GLU A 506 36.57 -1.77 9.34
C GLU A 506 36.27 -3.26 9.51
N PHE A 507 35.60 -3.88 8.52
CA PHE A 507 35.21 -5.31 8.54
C PHE A 507 36.18 -6.17 7.73
N TYR A 508 36.56 -7.33 8.26
CA TYR A 508 37.49 -8.25 7.59
C TYR A 508 37.28 -9.69 8.00
N ASN A 509 37.62 -10.61 7.09
CA ASN A 509 37.49 -12.04 7.29
C ASN A 509 38.45 -12.51 8.39
N HIS A 510 37.91 -13.24 9.38
CA HIS A 510 38.64 -13.71 10.57
C HIS A 510 39.88 -14.56 10.22
N VAL A 511 39.83 -15.33 9.14
CA VAL A 511 40.89 -16.27 8.73
C VAL A 511 41.88 -15.63 7.77
N THR A 512 41.41 -14.95 6.73
CA THR A 512 42.25 -14.43 5.65
C THR A 512 42.79 -13.03 5.94
N GLY A 513 42.05 -12.22 6.72
CA GLY A 513 42.35 -10.82 7.01
C GLY A 513 42.09 -9.86 5.85
N GLU A 514 41.43 -10.32 4.78
CA GLU A 514 40.99 -9.46 3.68
C GLU A 514 39.70 -8.71 4.07
N PRO A 515 39.46 -7.49 3.53
CA PRO A 515 38.22 -6.75 3.76
C PRO A 515 37.00 -7.56 3.35
N VAL A 516 35.91 -7.40 4.09
CA VAL A 516 34.61 -8.01 3.81
C VAL A 516 33.59 -6.89 3.68
N GLU A 517 32.79 -6.91 2.62
CA GLU A 517 31.66 -6.00 2.45
C GLU A 517 30.45 -6.60 3.16
N LEU A 518 29.75 -5.77 3.94
CA LEU A 518 28.57 -6.11 4.73
C LEU A 518 27.47 -5.10 4.43
N ASN A 519 26.23 -5.43 4.80
CA ASN A 519 25.16 -4.44 4.99
C ASN A 519 24.96 -4.23 6.50
N PRO A 520 25.88 -3.54 7.21
CA PRO A 520 25.98 -3.67 8.66
C PRO A 520 24.80 -2.98 9.36
N GLY A 521 24.14 -3.70 10.28
CA GLY A 521 23.25 -3.11 11.28
C GLY A 521 24.04 -2.78 12.55
N ILE A 522 24.14 -1.49 12.91
CA ILE A 522 24.84 -1.05 14.12
C ILE A 522 23.88 -0.30 15.03
N VAL A 523 23.70 -0.81 16.24
CA VAL A 523 22.92 -0.15 17.30
C VAL A 523 23.86 0.64 18.20
N PHE A 524 23.60 1.93 18.35
CA PHE A 524 24.26 2.81 19.32
C PHE A 524 23.35 2.99 20.52
N HIS A 525 23.88 2.94 21.75
CA HIS A 525 23.10 3.19 22.97
C HIS A 525 23.82 4.11 23.97
N ASP A 526 23.10 4.47 25.04
CA ASP A 526 23.55 5.39 26.10
C ASP A 526 23.79 6.82 25.57
N LEU A 527 22.99 7.28 24.60
CA LEU A 527 23.00 8.69 24.20
C LEU A 527 22.26 9.53 25.25
N ASP A 528 22.99 10.23 26.12
CA ASP A 528 22.40 10.97 27.24
C ASP A 528 22.57 12.51 27.17
N ALA A 529 21.83 13.22 28.04
CA ALA A 529 21.89 14.68 28.23
C ALA A 529 22.47 15.12 29.61
N ASN A 530 23.22 14.25 30.29
CA ASN A 530 23.74 14.50 31.63
C ASN A 530 24.93 15.47 31.64
N HIS A 531 24.69 16.74 32.01
CA HIS A 531 25.71 17.82 32.06
C HIS A 531 26.39 18.12 30.70
N GLY A 532 25.56 18.17 29.66
CA GLY A 532 25.94 18.28 28.25
C GLY A 532 25.19 17.19 27.47
N THR A 533 25.16 17.28 26.15
CA THR A 533 24.46 16.30 25.30
C THR A 533 25.46 15.46 24.52
N GLU A 534 25.35 14.14 24.62
CA GLU A 534 25.98 13.22 23.66
C GLU A 534 25.27 13.32 22.32
N ILE A 535 26.07 13.40 21.26
CA ILE A 535 25.58 13.54 19.90
C ILE A 535 26.27 12.48 19.06
N LEU A 536 25.47 11.63 18.41
CA LEU A 536 25.90 10.79 17.32
C LEU A 536 25.68 11.55 16.01
N THR A 537 26.69 11.61 15.17
CA THR A 537 26.57 12.13 13.81
C THR A 537 27.14 11.12 12.83
N ILE A 538 26.34 10.76 11.83
CA ILE A 538 26.76 9.87 10.76
C ILE A 538 26.59 10.63 9.45
N THR A 539 27.68 10.73 8.69
CA THR A 539 27.70 11.34 7.36
C THR A 539 28.41 10.37 6.42
N ASP A 540 27.92 9.14 6.44
CA ASP A 540 28.43 8.03 5.63
C ASP A 540 27.48 7.82 4.45
N PRO A 541 27.96 7.84 3.19
CA PRO A 541 27.10 7.64 2.02
C PRO A 541 26.40 6.28 1.98
N SER A 542 26.87 5.29 2.74
CA SER A 542 26.21 3.99 2.80
C SER A 542 25.08 3.93 3.84
N LEU A 543 24.81 4.99 4.61
CA LEU A 543 23.68 5.00 5.56
C LEU A 543 22.35 4.99 4.79
N VAL A 544 21.59 3.90 4.91
CA VAL A 544 20.33 3.69 4.18
C VAL A 544 19.11 3.98 5.05
N ASN A 545 19.19 3.71 6.35
CA ASN A 545 18.07 3.98 7.25
C ASN A 545 18.46 4.11 8.72
N VAL A 546 17.57 4.65 9.54
CA VAL A 546 17.74 4.86 10.98
C VAL A 546 16.45 4.52 11.72
N GLY A 547 16.57 3.81 12.83
CA GLY A 547 15.43 3.36 13.62
C GLY A 547 15.55 3.75 15.08
N VAL A 548 14.43 4.10 15.71
CA VAL A 548 14.38 4.42 17.15
C VAL A 548 13.33 3.58 17.88
N PRO A 549 13.51 3.28 19.18
CA PRO A 549 12.48 2.63 19.98
C PRO A 549 11.19 3.46 20.01
N SER A 550 10.03 2.80 20.13
CA SER A 550 8.72 3.49 20.19
C SER A 550 8.55 4.46 21.37
N ASP A 551 9.31 4.28 22.45
CA ASP A 551 9.37 5.19 23.60
C ASP A 551 10.65 6.06 23.64
N SER A 552 11.30 6.27 22.48
CA SER A 552 12.63 6.87 22.40
C SER A 552 12.76 8.21 23.13
N SER A 553 13.88 8.35 23.85
CA SER A 553 14.30 9.58 24.50
C SER A 553 15.32 10.38 23.68
N LEU A 554 15.38 10.15 22.36
CA LEU A 554 16.30 10.81 21.43
C LEU A 554 15.62 11.91 20.61
N ASP A 555 16.36 12.98 20.33
CA ASP A 555 16.04 13.95 19.28
C ASP A 555 16.82 13.53 18.03
N VAL A 556 16.09 13.03 17.01
CA VAL A 556 16.65 12.45 15.79
C VAL A 556 16.28 13.28 14.57
N ASN A 557 17.28 13.53 13.74
CA ASN A 557 17.11 14.18 12.44
C ASN A 557 17.87 13.37 11.39
N TYR A 558 17.13 12.79 10.44
CA TYR A 558 17.64 12.06 9.29
C TYR A 558 17.02 12.63 8.02
N ASP A 559 17.86 12.96 7.05
CA ASP A 559 17.45 13.57 5.78
C ASP A 559 17.66 12.66 4.57
N GLY A 560 17.76 11.34 4.81
CA GLY A 560 18.14 10.35 3.81
C GLY A 560 19.65 10.22 3.57
N THR A 561 20.49 11.12 4.10
CA THR A 561 21.95 11.09 3.85
C THR A 561 22.83 11.40 5.07
N THR A 562 22.29 12.10 6.06
CA THR A 562 23.00 12.49 7.28
C THR A 562 22.10 12.24 8.47
N LEU A 563 22.61 11.49 9.45
CA LEU A 563 21.97 11.31 10.74
C LEU A 563 22.61 12.23 11.79
N ILE A 564 21.78 12.92 12.55
CA ILE A 564 22.16 13.56 13.82
C ILE A 564 21.18 13.07 14.89
N ALA A 565 21.68 12.34 15.88
CA ALA A 565 20.90 11.87 17.02
C ALA A 565 21.50 12.40 18.33
N SER A 566 20.64 12.82 19.25
CA SER A 566 21.08 13.38 20.53
C SER A 566 20.16 13.01 21.68
N GLY A 567 20.72 12.69 22.84
CA GLY A 567 19.93 12.36 24.02
C GLY A 567 19.13 13.55 24.55
N THR A 568 17.87 13.34 24.94
CA THR A 568 17.01 14.39 25.52
C THR A 568 16.85 14.29 27.04
N GLU A 569 17.27 13.18 27.64
CA GLU A 569 17.09 12.91 29.07
C GLU A 569 18.38 12.70 29.86
N ASN A 570 18.28 12.75 31.19
CA ASN A 570 19.40 12.53 32.09
C ASN A 570 19.50 11.05 32.46
N ASN A 571 20.14 10.25 31.61
CA ASN A 571 20.30 8.82 31.85
C ASN A 571 21.65 8.48 32.54
N THR A 572 21.61 7.77 33.67
CA THR A 572 22.82 7.29 34.39
C THR A 572 22.97 5.77 34.37
N ASP A 573 22.09 5.08 33.64
CA ASP A 573 22.03 3.64 33.53
C ASP A 573 22.35 3.23 32.07
N PRO A 574 23.51 2.63 31.79
CA PRO A 574 23.90 2.22 30.44
C PRO A 574 23.06 1.05 29.88
N SER A 575 22.07 0.56 30.63
CA SER A 575 21.09 -0.44 30.19
C SER A 575 19.73 0.13 29.80
N ASP A 576 19.59 1.46 29.73
CA ASP A 576 18.35 2.10 29.30
C ASP A 576 18.13 1.92 27.80
N LEU A 577 16.94 1.43 27.45
CA LEU A 577 16.65 0.96 26.10
C LEU A 577 16.00 2.03 25.21
N ASP A 578 15.45 3.11 25.80
CA ASP A 578 14.83 4.24 25.08
C ASP A 578 15.87 5.21 24.48
N SER A 579 17.11 5.17 24.96
CA SER A 579 18.25 5.97 24.48
C SER A 579 19.07 5.29 23.37
N GLN A 580 18.46 4.36 22.64
CA GLN A 580 19.09 3.61 21.56
C GLN A 580 18.69 4.14 20.17
N ILE A 581 19.60 3.98 19.22
CA ILE A 581 19.32 4.22 17.81
C ILE A 581 19.96 3.11 16.97
N SER A 582 19.12 2.47 16.16
CA SER A 582 19.54 1.52 15.14
C SER A 582 19.93 2.28 13.87
N THR A 583 21.00 1.85 13.22
CA THR A 583 21.45 2.42 11.95
C THR A 583 21.75 1.30 10.97
N LEU A 584 21.16 1.40 9.79
CA LEU A 584 21.33 0.46 8.70
C LEU A 584 22.21 1.08 7.64
N PHE A 585 23.18 0.32 7.17
CA PHE A 585 24.03 0.72 6.06
C PHE A 585 23.92 -0.30 4.93
N GLY A 586 23.85 0.19 3.69
CA GLY A 586 24.04 -0.63 2.50
C GLY A 586 25.49 -1.09 2.34
N THR A 587 25.76 -1.82 1.25
CA THR A 587 26.99 -2.60 1.08
C THR A 587 28.27 -1.80 1.27
N THR A 588 29.00 -2.10 2.34
CA THR A 588 30.22 -1.40 2.72
C THR A 588 31.18 -2.28 3.50
N SER A 589 32.49 -2.07 3.29
CA SER A 589 33.56 -2.66 4.09
C SER A 589 33.95 -1.84 5.32
N SER A 590 33.37 -0.65 5.48
CA SER A 590 33.63 0.21 6.64
C SER A 590 32.55 1.26 6.88
N VAL A 591 32.26 1.55 8.15
CA VAL A 591 31.33 2.60 8.58
C VAL A 591 32.06 3.71 9.33
N THR A 592 31.73 4.97 9.06
CA THR A 592 32.29 6.14 9.75
C THR A 592 31.23 6.89 10.55
N PHE A 593 31.49 7.12 11.84
CA PHE A 593 30.61 7.92 12.70
C PHE A 593 31.43 8.88 13.57
N THR A 594 30.78 9.95 14.04
CA THR A 594 31.36 10.97 14.91
C THR A 594 30.56 11.07 16.19
N LEU A 595 31.27 11.08 17.32
CA LEU A 595 30.70 11.23 18.65
C LEU A 595 31.06 12.59 19.24
N GLY A 596 30.07 13.30 19.77
CA GLY A 596 30.22 14.55 20.51
C GLY A 596 30.27 14.32 22.03
N THR A 597 31.13 15.05 22.73
CA THR A 597 31.38 14.84 24.16
C THR A 597 30.62 15.80 25.07
N ARG A 598 30.27 15.33 26.26
CA ARG A 598 29.72 16.13 27.35
C ARG A 598 30.82 16.83 28.16
N GLY A 599 30.42 17.68 29.11
CA GLY A 599 31.35 18.32 30.06
C GLY A 599 31.90 17.38 31.15
N ILE A 600 31.55 16.10 31.08
CA ILE A 600 32.00 15.01 31.94
C ILE A 600 32.42 13.82 31.05
N ASN A 601 32.71 12.67 31.65
CA ASN A 601 32.95 11.45 30.87
C ASN A 601 31.75 11.15 29.97
N SER A 602 32.04 10.84 28.71
CA SER A 602 31.06 10.47 27.70
C SER A 602 31.27 9.03 27.28
N GLY A 603 30.35 8.15 27.64
CA GLY A 603 30.36 6.75 27.22
C GLY A 603 29.47 6.58 26.00
N ILE A 604 29.88 5.74 25.07
CA ILE A 604 28.98 5.17 24.07
C ILE A 604 29.21 3.68 24.10
N GLY A 605 28.11 2.93 24.20
CA GLY A 605 28.14 1.51 23.97
C GLY A 605 27.42 1.11 22.70
N PHE A 606 27.48 -0.18 22.40
CA PHE A 606 26.81 -0.77 21.26
C PHE A 606 25.78 -1.79 21.76
N GLY A 607 24.59 -1.76 21.16
CA GLY A 607 23.49 -2.68 21.48
C GLY A 607 23.50 -3.94 20.61
N SER A 608 22.56 -4.85 20.87
CA SER A 608 22.21 -5.93 19.93
C SER A 608 20.87 -5.62 19.26
N THR A 609 20.72 -5.93 17.98
CA THR A 609 19.48 -5.72 17.21
C THR A 609 18.26 -6.47 17.76
N GLY A 610 18.47 -7.46 18.64
CA GLY A 610 17.40 -8.25 19.24
C GLY A 610 16.86 -7.76 20.60
N ASP A 611 17.25 -6.58 21.08
CA ASP A 611 16.85 -6.09 22.41
C ASP A 611 15.60 -5.16 22.39
N GLN A 612 15.17 -4.58 21.26
CA GLN A 612 13.95 -3.75 21.09
C GLN A 612 13.45 -3.72 19.63
N ASP A 613 12.18 -3.34 19.45
CA ASP A 613 11.53 -3.04 18.16
C ASP A 613 11.83 -1.57 17.77
N PHE A 614 12.30 -1.32 16.54
CA PHE A 614 12.74 0.01 16.07
C PHE A 614 11.85 0.48 14.89
N ASP A 615 11.39 1.73 14.91
CA ASP A 615 10.56 2.37 13.86
C ASP A 615 11.43 3.21 12.90
N TYR A 616 11.34 3.03 11.58
CA TYR A 616 12.19 3.71 10.57
C TYR A 616 11.37 4.35 9.41
N LEU A 617 11.98 5.32 8.69
CA LEU A 617 11.28 6.38 7.94
C LEU A 617 11.32 6.20 6.39
N ALA A 618 10.19 5.97 5.68
CA ALA A 618 10.06 5.93 4.19
C ALA A 618 9.21 7.08 3.57
N ASP A 619 9.22 7.21 2.22
CA ASP A 619 8.56 8.24 1.36
C ASP A 619 7.24 7.65 0.80
N GLY A 620 6.09 8.26 1.10
CA GLY A 620 4.77 7.60 0.96
C GLY A 620 4.22 7.43 -0.47
N GLY A 621 3.65 6.25 -0.74
CA GLY A 621 3.01 5.79 -1.99
C GLY A 621 1.48 5.92 -2.02
N ASP A 622 0.87 5.98 -3.22
CA ASP A 622 -0.61 5.94 -3.34
C ASP A 622 -1.07 4.46 -3.42
N ASP A 623 -1.37 3.81 -2.29
CA ASP A 623 -1.54 2.35 -2.20
C ASP A 623 -2.97 1.83 -2.36
N VAL A 624 -3.11 0.53 -2.64
CA VAL A 624 -4.38 -0.20 -2.65
C VAL A 624 -4.32 -1.38 -1.69
N LEU A 625 -5.03 -1.29 -0.57
CA LEU A 625 -4.97 -2.26 0.54
C LEU A 625 -6.31 -2.97 0.73
N ASP A 626 -6.30 -4.30 0.92
CA ASP A 626 -7.48 -5.14 1.11
C ASP A 626 -7.22 -6.18 2.22
N GLY A 627 -7.81 -6.01 3.42
CA GLY A 627 -7.64 -6.92 4.55
C GLY A 627 -8.14 -8.33 4.22
N GLY A 628 -9.42 -8.46 3.89
CA GLY A 628 -10.01 -9.70 3.38
C GLY A 628 -11.05 -10.31 4.32
N GLU A 629 -10.84 -11.56 4.76
CA GLU A 629 -11.69 -12.19 5.79
C GLU A 629 -10.91 -12.31 7.10
N GLY A 630 -11.36 -11.70 8.19
CA GLY A 630 -10.71 -11.75 9.51
C GLY A 630 -10.79 -10.41 10.22
N ASP A 631 -10.28 -10.34 11.45
CA ASP A 631 -10.17 -9.06 12.16
C ASP A 631 -8.81 -8.41 11.81
N ASP A 632 -8.78 -7.55 10.80
CA ASP A 632 -7.53 -7.07 10.19
C ASP A 632 -7.04 -5.75 10.79
N THR A 633 -5.74 -5.48 10.70
CA THR A 633 -5.15 -4.18 11.03
C THR A 633 -4.40 -3.62 9.82
N ILE A 634 -4.86 -2.47 9.31
CA ILE A 634 -4.35 -1.88 8.07
C ILE A 634 -3.81 -0.48 8.33
N TYR A 635 -2.60 -0.21 7.82
CA TYR A 635 -1.95 1.10 7.83
C TYR A 635 -1.69 1.52 6.39
N GLY A 636 -2.29 2.63 5.93
CA GLY A 636 -2.04 3.24 4.62
C GLY A 636 -0.63 3.79 4.55
N GLY A 637 -0.34 4.80 5.36
CA GLY A 637 0.99 5.39 5.46
C GLY A 637 0.97 6.86 5.07
N GLY A 638 1.70 7.25 4.05
CA GLY A 638 1.57 8.54 3.40
C GLY A 638 1.31 8.36 1.91
N GLY A 639 0.70 9.35 1.27
CA GLY A 639 0.12 9.18 -0.06
C GLY A 639 -1.39 8.98 0.02
N ASN A 640 -2.07 8.96 -1.12
CA ASN A 640 -3.54 8.90 -1.15
C ASN A 640 -3.97 7.46 -1.35
N ASP A 641 -4.35 6.81 -0.27
CA ASP A 641 -4.56 5.37 -0.23
C ASP A 641 -6.00 4.98 -0.53
N THR A 642 -6.18 3.78 -1.06
CA THR A 642 -7.48 3.12 -1.20
C THR A 642 -7.50 1.88 -0.34
N ILE A 643 -8.21 1.93 0.78
CA ILE A 643 -8.21 0.89 1.80
C ILE A 643 -9.59 0.23 1.88
N THR A 644 -9.61 -1.10 1.82
CA THR A 644 -10.79 -1.93 2.09
C THR A 644 -10.51 -2.80 3.31
N GLY A 645 -11.33 -2.70 4.36
CA GLY A 645 -11.22 -3.54 5.56
C GLY A 645 -11.45 -5.00 5.22
N GLY A 646 -12.70 -5.35 4.91
CA GLY A 646 -13.03 -6.71 4.53
C GLY A 646 -14.25 -7.20 5.28
N ALA A 647 -14.20 -8.40 5.82
CA ALA A 647 -15.23 -8.93 6.70
C ALA A 647 -14.59 -9.31 8.03
N GLY A 648 -15.14 -8.82 9.13
CA GLY A 648 -14.58 -8.94 10.47
C GLY A 648 -14.43 -7.55 11.09
N SER A 649 -14.03 -7.50 12.37
CA SER A 649 -13.88 -6.23 13.08
C SER A 649 -12.50 -5.63 12.81
N ASP A 650 -12.43 -4.72 11.86
CA ASP A 650 -11.16 -4.21 11.35
C ASP A 650 -10.68 -2.96 12.09
N THR A 651 -9.36 -2.71 12.06
CA THR A 651 -8.76 -1.46 12.51
C THR A 651 -7.96 -0.83 11.38
N VAL A 652 -8.39 0.33 10.90
CA VAL A 652 -7.79 1.02 9.75
C VAL A 652 -7.20 2.37 10.15
N PHE A 653 -5.99 2.65 9.67
CA PHE A 653 -5.32 3.94 9.74
C PHE A 653 -4.98 4.39 8.31
N GLY A 654 -5.60 5.47 7.82
CA GLY A 654 -5.30 6.06 6.50
C GLY A 654 -3.88 6.66 6.49
N GLY A 655 -3.67 7.72 7.26
CA GLY A 655 -2.34 8.30 7.46
C GLY A 655 -2.22 9.71 6.88
N GLU A 656 -1.20 10.01 6.08
CA GLU A 656 -1.06 11.31 5.40
C GLU A 656 -1.57 11.24 3.95
N GLY A 657 -2.71 11.82 3.61
CA GLY A 657 -3.23 11.74 2.25
C GLY A 657 -4.69 12.11 2.16
N ASP A 658 -5.21 12.28 0.95
CA ASP A 658 -6.66 12.27 0.74
C ASP A 658 -7.10 10.81 0.53
N ASP A 659 -7.39 10.08 1.61
CA ASP A 659 -7.59 8.63 1.59
C ASP A 659 -9.03 8.22 1.28
N VAL A 660 -9.21 7.01 0.75
CA VAL A 660 -10.52 6.39 0.54
C VAL A 660 -10.59 5.10 1.33
N ILE A 661 -11.39 5.08 2.40
CA ILE A 661 -11.50 3.98 3.35
C ILE A 661 -12.92 3.40 3.30
N ASP A 662 -13.04 2.12 2.99
CA ASP A 662 -14.29 1.36 2.97
C ASP A 662 -14.17 0.12 3.86
N THR A 663 -14.70 0.19 5.08
CA THR A 663 -14.78 -0.96 6.00
C THR A 663 -16.18 -1.57 6.04
N SER A 664 -17.12 -1.06 5.23
CA SER A 664 -18.52 -1.54 5.20
C SER A 664 -18.72 -3.02 4.85
N GLY A 665 -17.64 -3.69 4.47
CA GLY A 665 -17.55 -5.09 4.14
C GLY A 665 -18.45 -5.59 3.01
N PRO A 666 -18.41 -6.89 2.68
CA PRO A 666 -19.26 -7.48 1.64
C PRO A 666 -20.76 -7.46 2.01
N ASN A 667 -21.10 -7.06 3.24
CA ASN A 667 -22.46 -7.04 3.78
C ASN A 667 -23.24 -5.74 3.49
N SER A 668 -22.57 -4.64 3.13
CA SER A 668 -23.17 -3.32 2.87
C SER A 668 -24.19 -3.23 1.72
N THR A 669 -24.29 -4.24 0.85
CA THR A 669 -25.18 -4.18 -0.35
C THR A 669 -26.25 -5.28 -0.45
N GLY A 670 -26.55 -5.99 0.63
CA GLY A 670 -27.39 -7.20 0.61
C GLY A 670 -28.32 -7.40 1.81
N THR A 671 -29.21 -8.40 1.73
CA THR A 671 -30.24 -8.76 2.72
C THR A 671 -29.74 -9.19 4.11
N ASP A 672 -28.43 -9.05 4.36
CA ASP A 672 -27.78 -9.38 5.62
C ASP A 672 -27.40 -8.13 6.44
N ALA A 673 -27.20 -6.94 5.84
CA ALA A 673 -27.11 -5.69 6.59
C ALA A 673 -28.40 -5.46 7.40
N LYS A 674 -28.32 -5.50 8.73
CA LYS A 674 -29.50 -5.37 9.60
C LYS A 674 -29.18 -4.50 10.81
N PRO A 675 -30.09 -3.58 11.15
CA PRO A 675 -29.93 -2.83 12.37
C PRO A 675 -30.07 -3.74 13.60
N ASP A 676 -29.25 -3.45 14.59
CA ASP A 676 -29.21 -3.97 15.94
C ASP A 676 -30.62 -3.89 16.58
N LEU A 677 -31.33 -2.78 16.36
CA LEU A 677 -32.77 -2.64 16.58
C LEU A 677 -33.60 -2.83 15.31
N GLY A 678 -33.96 -4.09 15.02
CA GLY A 678 -34.87 -4.39 13.91
C GLY A 678 -36.26 -3.73 13.99
N TYR A 679 -36.75 -3.22 12.85
CA TYR A 679 -38.06 -2.56 12.75
C TYR A 679 -39.26 -3.52 12.51
N PRO A 680 -40.30 -3.55 13.38
CA PRO A 680 -41.41 -4.50 13.33
C PRO A 680 -42.15 -4.62 11.98
N GLY A 681 -41.80 -5.64 11.19
CA GLY A 681 -42.48 -5.99 9.94
C GLY A 681 -41.87 -5.39 8.68
N LEU A 682 -40.77 -4.65 8.81
CA LEU A 682 -39.89 -4.23 7.71
C LEU A 682 -38.64 -5.12 7.69
N TYR A 683 -37.78 -5.03 8.70
CA TYR A 683 -36.52 -5.79 8.80
C TYR A 683 -36.37 -6.45 10.19
N PRO A 684 -35.81 -7.67 10.30
CA PRO A 684 -35.48 -8.27 11.60
C PRO A 684 -34.21 -7.65 12.19
N ALA A 685 -34.07 -7.72 13.52
CA ALA A 685 -32.85 -7.30 14.21
C ALA A 685 -31.67 -8.22 13.85
N ASP A 686 -30.45 -7.69 13.91
CA ASP A 686 -29.27 -8.52 13.80
C ASP A 686 -29.19 -9.57 14.93
N THR A 687 -28.62 -10.71 14.57
CA THR A 687 -28.33 -11.81 15.46
C THR A 687 -26.92 -11.78 16.05
N ASP A 688 -25.98 -11.04 15.47
CA ASP A 688 -24.61 -10.81 15.93
C ASP A 688 -24.24 -9.34 15.65
N PRO A 689 -24.41 -8.42 16.61
CA PRO A 689 -24.27 -6.97 16.41
C PRO A 689 -22.87 -6.43 16.79
N ASP A 690 -21.86 -7.28 16.70
CA ASP A 690 -20.48 -6.94 17.06
C ASP A 690 -19.51 -7.77 16.16
N ASP A 691 -19.95 -8.27 14.99
CA ASP A 691 -19.15 -9.18 14.15
C ASP A 691 -18.38 -8.52 13.01
N ASP A 692 -18.60 -7.21 12.81
CA ASP A 692 -18.04 -6.30 11.80
C ASP A 692 -17.83 -4.89 12.43
N LYS A 693 -17.54 -4.82 13.74
CA LYS A 693 -17.40 -3.55 14.48
C LYS A 693 -16.02 -2.93 14.25
N ASP A 694 -15.96 -1.91 13.41
CA ASP A 694 -14.73 -1.31 12.93
C ASP A 694 -14.22 -0.14 13.78
N VAL A 695 -12.92 0.11 13.67
CA VAL A 695 -12.27 1.33 14.14
C VAL A 695 -11.47 1.96 13.01
N VAL A 696 -11.85 3.17 12.59
CA VAL A 696 -11.24 3.88 11.49
C VAL A 696 -10.62 5.20 11.94
N TYR A 697 -9.39 5.44 11.52
CA TYR A 697 -8.67 6.71 11.64
C TYR A 697 -8.32 7.20 10.22
N GLY A 698 -8.92 8.29 9.74
CA GLY A 698 -8.60 8.90 8.45
C GLY A 698 -7.17 9.44 8.45
N GLY A 699 -6.89 10.41 9.32
CA GLY A 699 -5.55 10.94 9.52
C GLY A 699 -5.44 12.38 9.05
N ALA A 700 -4.57 12.66 8.09
CA ALA A 700 -4.28 14.00 7.61
C ALA A 700 -4.51 14.12 6.10
N GLY A 701 -5.58 14.79 5.72
CA GLY A 701 -5.97 15.13 4.35
C GLY A 701 -7.48 15.09 4.26
N ASN A 702 -8.05 15.13 3.05
CA ASN A 702 -9.51 15.14 2.90
C ASN A 702 -9.98 13.71 2.63
N ASP A 703 -10.33 13.00 3.69
CA ASP A 703 -10.58 11.57 3.65
C ASP A 703 -12.04 11.27 3.28
N THR A 704 -12.27 10.13 2.66
CA THR A 704 -13.61 9.58 2.40
C THR A 704 -13.75 8.26 3.11
N ILE A 705 -14.58 8.22 4.16
CA ILE A 705 -14.75 7.08 5.05
C ILE A 705 -16.17 6.53 4.92
N THR A 706 -16.31 5.21 4.81
CA THR A 706 -17.61 4.52 4.80
C THR A 706 -17.51 3.24 5.62
N THR A 707 -18.42 3.07 6.59
CA THR A 707 -18.47 1.91 7.49
C THR A 707 -19.81 1.15 7.37
N GLY A 708 -20.03 0.17 8.25
CA GLY A 708 -20.87 -1.01 7.99
C GLY A 708 -22.26 -0.98 8.61
N ASP A 709 -22.69 -2.14 9.12
CA ASP A 709 -23.94 -2.32 9.86
C ASP A 709 -23.76 -2.67 11.33
N ASP A 710 -22.63 -2.29 11.89
CA ASP A 710 -22.31 -2.43 13.31
C ASP A 710 -21.95 -1.07 13.91
N ALA A 711 -21.92 -0.99 15.24
CA ALA A 711 -21.67 0.26 15.95
C ALA A 711 -20.20 0.71 15.86
N ASP A 712 -19.81 1.40 14.81
CA ASP A 712 -18.41 1.68 14.45
C ASP A 712 -17.83 2.87 15.23
N ILE A 713 -16.50 2.99 15.21
CA ILE A 713 -15.77 4.14 15.77
C ILE A 713 -14.94 4.80 14.68
N ILE A 714 -15.21 6.06 14.38
CA ILE A 714 -14.60 6.79 13.28
C ILE A 714 -13.97 8.08 13.79
N PHE A 715 -12.73 8.33 13.36
CA PHE A 715 -12.01 9.59 13.55
C PHE A 715 -11.57 10.09 12.17
N GLY A 716 -12.09 11.24 11.70
CA GLY A 716 -11.70 11.86 10.43
C GLY A 716 -10.25 12.35 10.49
N GLY A 717 -9.98 13.32 11.37
CA GLY A 717 -8.63 13.75 11.69
C GLY A 717 -8.40 15.22 11.31
N THR A 718 -7.59 15.51 10.29
CA THR A 718 -7.41 16.88 9.81
C THR A 718 -7.63 16.97 8.31
N GLY A 719 -8.37 17.96 7.84
CA GLY A 719 -8.76 18.15 6.45
C GLY A 719 -10.28 18.10 6.31
N ASP A 720 -10.81 18.41 5.13
CA ASP A 720 -12.26 18.49 4.91
C ASP A 720 -12.80 17.08 4.59
N ASP A 721 -13.17 16.31 5.62
CA ASP A 721 -13.49 14.89 5.53
C ASP A 721 -14.94 14.62 5.08
N THR A 722 -15.17 13.45 4.48
CA THR A 722 -16.52 12.95 4.15
C THR A 722 -16.71 11.59 4.81
N ILE A 723 -17.61 11.52 5.79
CA ILE A 723 -17.84 10.35 6.63
C ILE A 723 -19.29 9.85 6.50
N ASP A 724 -19.46 8.55 6.29
CA ASP A 724 -20.74 7.84 6.31
C ASP A 724 -20.64 6.66 7.30
N GLY A 725 -21.28 6.81 8.47
CA GLY A 725 -21.27 5.83 9.56
C GLY A 725 -22.06 4.56 9.28
N GLY A 726 -23.01 4.62 8.35
CA GLY A 726 -23.74 3.44 7.90
C GLY A 726 -24.97 3.13 8.77
N ILE A 727 -25.00 1.95 9.38
CA ILE A 727 -26.14 1.46 10.18
C ILE A 727 -25.63 1.09 11.57
N ASP A 728 -26.49 1.35 12.55
CA ASP A 728 -26.34 1.18 13.99
C ASP A 728 -25.65 2.35 14.69
N ALA A 729 -25.40 2.20 15.99
CA ALA A 729 -25.13 3.33 16.88
C ALA A 729 -23.64 3.69 16.88
N ASP A 730 -23.26 4.56 15.95
CA ASP A 730 -21.87 4.89 15.66
C ASP A 730 -21.31 5.96 16.60
N THR A 731 -19.98 6.02 16.67
CA THR A 731 -19.26 7.12 17.31
C THR A 731 -18.34 7.77 16.30
N ILE A 732 -18.61 9.02 15.96
CA ILE A 732 -17.93 9.77 14.90
C ILE A 732 -17.32 11.06 15.48
N ASP A 733 -16.05 11.30 15.19
CA ASP A 733 -15.30 12.53 15.47
C ASP A 733 -14.72 13.04 14.15
N GLY A 734 -15.22 14.16 13.62
CA GLY A 734 -14.80 14.76 12.35
C GLY A 734 -13.36 15.26 12.42
N GLY A 735 -13.09 16.16 13.36
CA GLY A 735 -11.74 16.62 13.67
C GLY A 735 -11.50 18.07 13.27
N ASP A 736 -10.38 18.39 12.64
CA ASP A 736 -10.08 19.74 12.14
C ASP A 736 -10.42 19.83 10.63
N GLY A 737 -11.41 20.62 10.21
CA GLY A 737 -11.76 20.75 8.79
C GLY A 737 -13.21 21.17 8.58
N ASP A 738 -13.60 21.52 7.35
CA ASP A 738 -15.01 21.73 7.02
C ASP A 738 -15.62 20.36 6.60
N ASP A 739 -16.09 19.56 7.57
CA ASP A 739 -16.44 18.16 7.37
C ASP A 739 -17.88 17.93 6.87
N VAL A 740 -18.11 16.78 6.23
CA VAL A 740 -19.44 16.28 5.87
C VAL A 740 -19.67 14.94 6.51
N ILE A 741 -20.53 14.90 7.53
CA ILE A 741 -20.82 13.68 8.31
C ILE A 741 -22.26 13.23 8.08
N ILE A 742 -22.43 11.94 7.82
CA ILE A 742 -23.71 11.23 7.80
C ILE A 742 -23.61 10.16 8.90
N GLY A 743 -24.41 10.28 9.97
CA GLY A 743 -24.49 9.27 11.03
C GLY A 743 -25.11 8.00 10.49
N GLY A 744 -26.34 8.10 9.98
CA GLY A 744 -26.97 7.02 9.23
C GLY A 744 -28.27 6.56 9.85
N GLU A 745 -28.39 5.27 10.15
CA GLU A 745 -29.53 4.72 10.89
C GLU A 745 -29.03 4.24 12.25
N GLY A 746 -29.32 4.92 13.35
CA GLY A 746 -28.58 4.61 14.57
C GLY A 746 -29.00 5.41 15.77
N SER A 747 -28.23 5.40 16.83
CA SER A 747 -28.38 6.40 17.88
C SER A 747 -26.99 6.89 18.16
N ASP A 748 -26.58 7.81 17.30
CA ASP A 748 -25.19 8.10 17.00
C ASP A 748 -24.65 9.14 17.97
N ILE A 749 -23.34 9.09 18.17
CA ILE A 749 -22.60 10.12 18.90
C ILE A 749 -21.69 10.78 17.88
N ILE A 750 -21.97 12.03 17.53
CA ILE A 750 -21.25 12.77 16.49
C ILE A 750 -20.64 14.04 17.12
N ASP A 751 -19.36 14.26 16.89
CA ASP A 751 -18.63 15.51 17.16
C ASP A 751 -18.04 16.00 15.83
N GLY A 752 -18.46 17.18 15.34
CA GLY A 752 -17.93 17.77 14.11
C GLY A 752 -16.49 18.24 14.28
N GLY A 753 -16.17 18.83 15.43
CA GLY A 753 -14.82 19.25 15.78
C GLY A 753 -14.59 20.73 15.47
N ALA A 754 -13.71 21.07 14.54
CA ALA A 754 -13.29 22.44 14.27
C ALA A 754 -13.32 22.76 12.77
N GLY A 755 -14.29 23.58 12.35
CA GLY A 755 -14.47 24.08 11.00
C GLY A 755 -15.95 24.32 10.75
N ASP A 756 -16.33 24.74 9.53
CA ASP A 756 -17.76 24.95 9.22
C ASP A 756 -18.39 23.61 8.75
N ASP A 757 -18.86 22.79 9.69
CA ASP A 757 -19.25 21.39 9.44
C ASP A 757 -20.69 21.24 8.90
N THR A 758 -20.94 20.16 8.16
CA THR A 758 -22.28 19.75 7.73
C THR A 758 -22.60 18.36 8.22
N ILE A 759 -23.51 18.26 9.19
CA ILE A 759 -23.85 17.03 9.89
C ILE A 759 -25.30 16.63 9.59
N PHE A 760 -25.48 15.40 9.11
CA PHE A 760 -26.76 14.70 9.04
C PHE A 760 -26.73 13.60 10.09
N ALA A 761 -27.50 13.75 11.17
CA ALA A 761 -27.53 12.75 12.22
C ALA A 761 -28.15 11.45 11.67
N GLY A 762 -29.34 11.55 11.06
CA GLY A 762 -29.90 10.48 10.23
C GLY A 762 -29.39 10.40 8.79
N LEU A 763 -30.09 9.63 7.95
CA LEU A 763 -29.78 9.42 6.53
C LEU A 763 -29.65 10.72 5.69
N GLY A 764 -28.56 10.84 4.92
CA GLY A 764 -28.24 12.05 4.14
C GLY A 764 -29.27 12.51 3.08
N LEU A 765 -29.12 13.77 2.60
CA LEU A 765 -30.05 14.49 1.69
C LEU A 765 -30.19 13.86 0.29
N GLY A 766 -30.84 12.70 0.19
CA GLY A 766 -31.02 11.98 -1.07
C GLY A 766 -31.67 10.61 -0.92
N ALA A 767 -31.57 10.01 0.26
CA ALA A 767 -32.28 8.79 0.63
C ALA A 767 -33.67 9.15 1.16
N PRO A 768 -34.79 8.76 0.50
CA PRO A 768 -36.09 8.88 1.10
C PRO A 768 -36.23 7.78 2.15
N ASP A 769 -35.95 8.12 3.40
CA ASP A 769 -36.22 7.20 4.48
C ASP A 769 -37.75 7.05 4.67
N ILE A 770 -38.15 5.79 4.83
CA ILE A 770 -39.53 5.41 5.11
C ILE A 770 -39.78 5.35 6.63
N LEU A 771 -38.74 5.47 7.45
CA LEU A 771 -38.74 5.38 8.90
C LEU A 771 -38.81 6.73 9.62
N ASN A 772 -38.51 7.87 8.98
CA ASN A 772 -38.83 9.22 9.47
C ASN A 772 -40.35 9.38 9.70
N ILE A 773 -40.82 8.90 10.85
CA ILE A 773 -42.23 8.70 11.18
C ILE A 773 -42.45 9.34 12.55
N PRO A 774 -43.37 10.30 12.64
CA PRO A 774 -43.66 10.88 13.94
C PRO A 774 -44.25 9.90 14.93
N ASP A 775 -43.77 9.99 16.17
CA ASP A 775 -44.11 9.12 17.28
C ASP A 775 -45.60 9.20 17.67
N ASP A 776 -46.19 10.39 17.48
CA ASP A 776 -47.61 10.67 17.73
C ASP A 776 -48.58 10.10 16.68
N GLY A 777 -48.03 9.59 15.56
CA GLY A 777 -48.76 9.02 14.44
C GLY A 777 -49.56 9.99 13.58
N SER A 778 -49.17 11.27 13.61
CA SER A 778 -49.66 12.32 12.70
C SER A 778 -49.23 12.10 11.25
N GLY A 779 -48.17 11.31 11.04
CA GLY A 779 -47.66 10.91 9.73
C GLY A 779 -48.57 9.96 8.93
N PRO A 780 -48.28 9.76 7.64
CA PRO A 780 -49.07 8.89 6.77
C PRO A 780 -48.92 7.39 7.08
N TYR A 781 -47.91 6.99 7.87
CA TYR A 781 -47.54 5.60 8.15
C TYR A 781 -48.04 5.06 9.49
N GLY A 782 -48.54 5.92 10.39
CA GLY A 782 -48.93 5.55 11.76
C GLY A 782 -47.94 6.13 12.77
N PRO A 783 -48.09 5.83 14.08
CA PRO A 783 -47.07 6.15 15.07
C PRO A 783 -45.84 5.30 14.83
N ASP A 784 -44.68 5.84 15.16
CA ASP A 784 -43.46 5.05 15.16
C ASP A 784 -43.56 3.88 16.17
N LEU A 785 -42.91 2.77 15.81
CA LEU A 785 -42.98 1.51 16.54
C LEU A 785 -41.71 1.23 17.36
N VAL A 786 -40.65 1.99 17.12
CA VAL A 786 -39.31 1.86 17.71
C VAL A 786 -38.70 3.25 17.97
N PRO A 787 -39.30 4.12 18.80
CA PRO A 787 -38.97 5.56 18.86
C PRO A 787 -37.67 5.88 19.63
N ASN A 788 -36.66 5.08 19.38
CA ASN A 788 -35.42 4.94 20.12
C ASN A 788 -34.31 4.42 19.19
N ASN A 789 -34.54 4.43 17.88
CA ASN A 789 -33.66 3.84 16.88
C ASN A 789 -32.97 4.91 16.01
N GLY A 790 -33.18 6.18 16.35
CA GLY A 790 -32.66 7.41 15.74
C GLY A 790 -32.31 8.49 16.78
N MET A 791 -32.15 8.16 18.08
CA MET A 791 -31.93 9.21 19.10
C MET A 791 -30.47 9.65 19.13
N ASP A 792 -30.14 10.66 18.35
CA ASP A 792 -28.76 11.07 18.12
C ASP A 792 -28.27 12.11 19.15
N THR A 793 -26.96 12.12 19.38
CA THR A 793 -26.27 13.16 20.14
C THR A 793 -25.20 13.81 19.27
N VAL A 794 -25.44 15.06 18.88
CA VAL A 794 -24.57 15.78 17.94
C VAL A 794 -23.99 17.03 18.58
N HIS A 795 -22.67 17.20 18.44
CA HIS A 795 -21.92 18.41 18.72
C HIS A 795 -21.38 18.97 17.39
N GLY A 796 -21.69 20.23 17.06
CA GLY A 796 -21.14 20.94 15.90
C GLY A 796 -19.66 21.22 16.12
N GLY A 797 -19.35 22.01 17.15
CA GLY A 797 -17.98 22.26 17.59
C GLY A 797 -17.57 23.72 17.46
N ASP A 798 -16.34 23.98 17.02
CA ASP A 798 -15.83 25.33 16.73
C ASP A 798 -16.06 25.68 15.25
N GLY A 799 -17.03 26.52 14.91
CA GLY A 799 -17.28 26.93 13.53
C GLY A 799 -18.73 27.30 13.28
N ASN A 800 -19.13 27.56 12.03
CA ASN A 800 -20.54 27.83 11.70
C ASN A 800 -21.17 26.57 11.10
N ASP A 801 -21.77 25.77 11.96
CA ASP A 801 -22.14 24.39 11.61
C ASP A 801 -23.56 24.31 11.06
N THR A 802 -23.82 23.27 10.27
CA THR A 802 -25.15 22.95 9.74
C THR A 802 -25.54 21.55 10.18
N ILE A 803 -26.50 21.46 11.11
CA ILE A 803 -26.93 20.21 11.74
C ILE A 803 -28.39 19.91 11.38
N TYR A 804 -28.66 18.66 11.00
CA TYR A 804 -30.00 18.11 10.77
C TYR A 804 -30.22 16.87 11.64
N GLY A 805 -31.17 16.91 12.58
CA GLY A 805 -31.48 15.78 13.49
C GLY A 805 -32.24 14.63 12.80
N ALA A 806 -33.28 14.98 12.05
CA ALA A 806 -34.14 14.07 11.28
C ALA A 806 -35.36 13.54 12.04
N ASP A 807 -35.33 12.34 12.61
CA ASP A 807 -36.44 11.74 13.38
C ASP A 807 -35.96 11.12 14.69
N ASP A 808 -36.89 10.89 15.63
CA ASP A 808 -36.66 10.55 17.03
C ASP A 808 -36.19 11.74 17.90
N ASP A 809 -36.13 11.53 19.22
CA ASP A 809 -35.85 12.59 20.20
C ASP A 809 -34.33 12.90 20.25
N ASP A 810 -33.86 13.85 19.43
CA ASP A 810 -32.44 14.18 19.30
C ASP A 810 -31.90 15.14 20.36
N THR A 811 -30.58 15.10 20.58
CA THR A 811 -29.85 16.10 21.37
C THR A 811 -28.77 16.78 20.52
N LEU A 812 -29.00 18.04 20.16
CA LEU A 812 -28.19 18.79 19.20
C LEU A 812 -27.54 20.03 19.84
N PHE A 813 -26.23 20.17 19.69
CA PHE A 813 -25.44 21.31 20.16
C PHE A 813 -24.70 21.97 18.98
N GLY A 814 -24.87 23.27 18.75
CA GLY A 814 -24.05 24.03 17.79
C GLY A 814 -22.67 24.38 18.34
N ASP A 815 -22.61 24.64 19.65
CA ASP A 815 -21.40 25.01 20.38
C ASP A 815 -20.87 26.41 20.02
N ALA A 816 -19.92 26.59 19.10
CA ALA A 816 -19.22 27.86 18.91
C ALA A 816 -19.16 28.37 17.47
N GLY A 817 -20.23 28.97 16.98
CA GLY A 817 -20.21 29.97 15.91
C GLY A 817 -21.62 30.38 15.55
N ASP A 818 -21.85 30.86 14.31
CA ASP A 818 -23.20 31.24 13.86
C ASP A 818 -23.89 30.00 13.23
N ASP A 819 -24.51 29.16 14.05
CA ASP A 819 -24.91 27.81 13.66
C ASP A 819 -26.32 27.74 13.03
N TYR A 820 -26.55 26.71 12.21
CA TYR A 820 -27.87 26.32 11.70
C TYR A 820 -28.24 24.93 12.22
N ILE A 821 -29.31 24.84 13.00
CA ILE A 821 -29.80 23.56 13.54
C ILE A 821 -31.28 23.38 13.19
N ASP A 822 -31.62 22.22 12.61
CA ASP A 822 -32.99 21.78 12.31
C ASP A 822 -33.21 20.41 12.98
N GLY A 823 -33.96 20.39 14.09
CA GLY A 823 -34.24 19.19 14.88
C GLY A 823 -35.01 18.15 14.06
N GLY A 824 -36.15 18.56 13.52
CA GLY A 824 -36.86 17.76 12.52
C GLY A 824 -38.17 17.23 13.04
N ILE A 825 -38.23 15.95 13.37
CA ILE A 825 -39.44 15.23 13.80
C ILE A 825 -39.21 14.63 15.19
N ASP A 826 -40.18 14.84 16.08
CA ASP A 826 -40.26 14.38 17.47
C ASP A 826 -39.57 15.31 18.47
N ASP A 827 -39.49 14.94 19.76
CA ASP A 827 -39.27 15.91 20.85
C ASP A 827 -37.77 16.21 21.02
N ASP A 828 -37.27 17.23 20.31
CA ASP A 828 -35.83 17.53 20.25
C ASP A 828 -35.32 18.40 21.41
N THR A 829 -34.03 18.23 21.75
CA THR A 829 -33.27 19.13 22.63
C THR A 829 -32.17 19.85 21.86
N ILE A 830 -32.29 21.17 21.68
CA ILE A 830 -31.38 21.99 20.86
C ILE A 830 -30.71 23.07 21.71
N SER A 831 -29.40 23.25 21.52
CA SER A 831 -28.62 24.36 22.09
C SER A 831 -27.73 25.00 21.02
N GLY A 832 -27.92 26.29 20.73
CA GLY A 832 -27.08 27.04 19.79
C GLY A 832 -25.66 27.21 20.33
N GLY A 833 -25.51 27.87 21.47
CA GLY A 833 -24.20 28.02 22.12
C GLY A 833 -23.72 29.46 22.05
N SER A 834 -22.65 29.73 21.31
CA SER A 834 -22.14 31.09 21.15
C SER A 834 -22.01 31.53 19.69
N GLY A 835 -22.74 32.59 19.33
CA GLY A 835 -22.77 33.18 18.00
C GLY A 835 -24.19 33.57 17.67
N ASP A 836 -24.44 34.09 16.46
CA ASP A 836 -25.80 34.47 16.04
C ASP A 836 -26.49 33.26 15.38
N ASP A 837 -27.16 32.42 16.17
CA ASP A 837 -27.63 31.10 15.74
C ASP A 837 -29.00 31.10 15.04
N THR A 838 -29.27 30.08 14.23
CA THR A 838 -30.59 29.78 13.64
C THR A 838 -31.06 28.39 14.08
N LEU A 839 -32.04 28.36 14.99
CA LEU A 839 -32.52 27.13 15.62
C LEU A 839 -33.98 26.84 15.24
N ILE A 840 -34.24 25.65 14.72
CA ILE A 840 -35.56 25.18 14.30
C ILE A 840 -35.83 23.87 15.04
N GLY A 841 -36.87 23.83 15.89
CA GLY A 841 -37.29 22.60 16.57
C GLY A 841 -37.93 21.63 15.58
N GLY A 842 -39.05 22.05 14.98
CA GLY A 842 -39.66 21.30 13.89
C GLY A 842 -41.03 20.77 14.29
N GLN A 843 -41.22 19.47 14.30
CA GLN A 843 -42.40 18.83 14.87
C GLN A 843 -42.01 18.22 16.21
N GLY A 844 -42.80 18.41 17.26
CA GLY A 844 -42.48 17.85 18.58
C GLY A 844 -42.72 18.87 19.68
N ASP A 845 -42.71 18.45 20.93
CA ASP A 845 -42.65 19.32 22.09
C ASP A 845 -41.17 19.65 22.42
N ASP A 846 -40.56 20.55 21.65
CA ASP A 846 -39.10 20.78 21.66
C ASP A 846 -38.58 21.59 22.85
N VAL A 847 -37.30 21.43 23.18
CA VAL A 847 -36.56 22.26 24.14
C VAL A 847 -35.39 22.95 23.46
N ILE A 848 -35.46 24.28 23.30
CA ILE A 848 -34.48 25.06 22.53
C ILE A 848 -33.83 26.16 23.38
N SER A 849 -32.51 26.29 23.32
CA SER A 849 -31.73 27.36 23.96
C SER A 849 -30.83 28.05 22.93
N GLY A 850 -30.95 29.37 22.75
CA GLY A 850 -30.07 30.18 21.90
C GLY A 850 -28.65 30.23 22.45
N GLY A 851 -28.47 30.84 23.62
CA GLY A 851 -27.18 30.91 24.30
C GLY A 851 -26.68 32.35 24.37
N THR A 852 -25.53 32.65 23.74
CA THR A 852 -25.04 34.02 23.64
C THR A 852 -25.01 34.47 22.19
N GLY A 853 -25.64 35.59 21.87
CA GLY A 853 -25.65 36.14 20.51
C GLY A 853 -27.03 36.64 20.12
N ASN A 854 -27.25 36.93 18.84
CA ASN A 854 -28.56 37.38 18.38
C ASN A 854 -29.26 36.24 17.66
N ASP A 855 -29.96 35.41 18.41
CA ASP A 855 -30.43 34.12 17.92
C ASP A 855 -31.79 34.22 17.22
N SER A 856 -32.00 33.35 16.24
CA SER A 856 -33.26 33.20 15.50
C SER A 856 -33.87 31.83 15.80
N ILE A 857 -34.85 31.81 16.70
CA ILE A 857 -35.44 30.59 17.24
C ILE A 857 -36.86 30.35 16.70
N SER A 858 -37.15 29.13 16.28
CA SER A 858 -38.46 28.69 15.79
C SER A 858 -38.81 27.32 16.36
N GLY A 859 -39.70 27.26 17.36
CA GLY A 859 -40.18 25.99 17.91
C GLY A 859 -40.86 25.09 16.87
N GLY A 860 -41.83 25.62 16.10
CA GLY A 860 -42.43 24.87 15.01
C GLY A 860 -43.83 24.37 15.38
N SER A 861 -44.06 23.06 15.44
CA SER A 861 -45.36 22.49 15.80
C SER A 861 -45.27 21.57 17.01
N GLY A 862 -45.97 21.96 18.08
CA GLY A 862 -46.05 21.20 19.31
C GLY A 862 -46.18 22.17 20.46
N VAL A 863 -45.71 21.78 21.64
CA VAL A 863 -45.65 22.63 22.84
C VAL A 863 -44.20 22.81 23.26
N ASP A 864 -43.62 23.88 22.74
CA ASP A 864 -42.16 24.07 22.79
C ASP A 864 -41.74 24.91 24.01
N ILE A 865 -40.53 24.67 24.51
CA ILE A 865 -39.86 25.48 25.53
C ILE A 865 -38.65 26.14 24.87
N MET A 866 -38.66 27.46 24.75
CA MET A 866 -37.61 28.24 24.08
C MET A 866 -36.99 29.27 25.03
N SER A 867 -35.66 29.32 25.08
CA SER A 867 -34.87 30.34 25.78
C SER A 867 -33.94 31.05 24.79
N GLY A 868 -33.91 32.39 24.82
CA GLY A 868 -33.00 33.21 24.01
C GLY A 868 -31.59 33.21 24.61
N GLY A 869 -31.48 33.76 25.81
CA GLY A 869 -30.23 33.76 26.58
C GLY A 869 -29.70 35.17 26.79
N ASP A 870 -28.47 35.41 26.34
CA ASP A 870 -27.84 36.73 26.36
C ASP A 870 -27.96 37.39 24.98
N ASP A 871 -28.14 38.72 24.94
CA ASP A 871 -28.18 39.56 23.74
C ASP A 871 -29.57 39.76 23.09
N ARG A 872 -29.77 39.60 21.78
CA ARG A 872 -31.03 40.04 21.11
C ARG A 872 -31.65 38.93 20.29
N ASP A 873 -32.61 38.26 20.89
CA ASP A 873 -33.15 37.05 20.30
C ASP A 873 -34.47 37.30 19.60
N THR A 874 -34.75 36.51 18.57
CA THR A 874 -35.98 36.58 17.78
C THR A 874 -36.67 35.23 17.74
N PHE A 875 -37.87 35.19 18.30
CA PHE A 875 -38.72 34.00 18.34
C PHE A 875 -39.80 34.07 17.25
N THR A 876 -39.89 33.04 16.41
CA THR A 876 -40.85 32.95 15.29
C THR A 876 -41.63 31.62 15.29
N ASN A 877 -42.64 31.51 14.44
CA ASN A 877 -43.50 30.31 14.28
C ASN A 877 -44.21 29.78 15.54
N ILE A 878 -44.25 30.56 16.61
CA ILE A 878 -44.87 30.26 17.90
C ILE A 878 -46.32 29.79 17.79
N THR A 879 -46.64 28.69 18.48
CA THR A 879 -47.95 28.09 18.53
C THR A 879 -48.57 28.16 19.94
N ALA A 880 -49.57 27.32 20.18
CA ALA A 880 -50.47 27.44 21.30
C ALA A 880 -50.14 26.40 22.36
N GLY A 881 -49.30 26.79 23.31
CA GLY A 881 -48.86 25.97 24.43
C GLY A 881 -47.47 26.38 24.89
N ASP A 882 -46.72 26.96 23.95
CA ASP A 882 -45.30 27.29 24.05
C ASP A 882 -44.99 28.19 25.25
N VAL A 883 -43.75 28.06 25.72
CA VAL A 883 -43.14 28.90 26.74
C VAL A 883 -41.89 29.54 26.16
N VAL A 884 -41.84 30.88 26.17
CA VAL A 884 -40.69 31.65 25.66
C VAL A 884 -40.07 32.48 26.77
N GLU A 885 -38.76 32.37 26.95
CA GLU A 885 -37.95 33.18 27.86
C GLU A 885 -36.91 33.93 27.03
N GLY A 886 -36.94 35.27 27.03
CA GLY A 886 -35.94 36.07 26.28
C GLY A 886 -34.59 36.01 26.97
N GLY A 887 -34.54 36.47 28.21
CA GLY A 887 -33.32 36.51 29.00
C GLY A 887 -33.07 37.92 29.51
N GLU A 888 -31.94 38.16 30.17
CA GLU A 888 -31.61 39.48 30.75
C GLU A 888 -30.11 39.81 30.61
N GLY A 889 -29.36 38.96 29.91
CA GLY A 889 -27.93 39.11 29.69
C GLY A 889 -27.61 39.93 28.43
N GLY A 890 -26.35 40.33 28.26
CA GLY A 890 -25.93 41.03 27.04
C GLY A 890 -26.67 42.35 26.72
N ASP A 891 -26.95 42.56 25.43
CA ASP A 891 -27.77 43.63 24.83
C ASP A 891 -29.29 43.30 24.80
N ASP A 892 -29.78 42.68 25.87
CA ASP A 892 -31.16 42.54 26.36
C ASP A 892 -32.24 43.33 25.57
N TYR A 893 -32.68 42.74 24.45
CA TYR A 893 -33.81 43.25 23.67
C TYR A 893 -34.39 42.17 22.74
N ASP A 894 -35.30 41.40 23.30
CA ASP A 894 -35.84 40.21 22.65
C ASP A 894 -37.14 40.50 21.92
N THR A 895 -37.34 39.79 20.81
CA THR A 895 -38.46 39.97 19.89
C THR A 895 -39.27 38.69 19.75
N LEU A 896 -40.51 38.73 20.24
CA LEU A 896 -41.52 37.72 19.94
C LEU A 896 -42.31 38.11 18.69
N ASP A 897 -41.99 37.51 17.54
CA ASP A 897 -42.65 37.78 16.27
C ASP A 897 -43.79 36.79 15.98
N LEU A 898 -45.03 37.24 16.26
CA LEU A 898 -46.25 36.47 16.04
C LEU A 898 -46.77 36.54 14.59
N THR A 899 -45.93 36.93 13.62
CA THR A 899 -46.31 37.15 12.22
C THR A 899 -46.53 35.89 11.38
N GLY A 900 -47.32 34.96 11.84
CA GLY A 900 -47.58 33.70 11.12
C GLY A 900 -48.44 32.76 11.93
N SER A 901 -48.28 32.86 13.25
CA SER A 901 -48.98 32.18 14.35
C SER A 901 -50.49 32.38 14.43
N ARG A 902 -51.13 33.00 13.42
CA ARG A 902 -52.56 33.29 13.44
C ARG A 902 -53.32 32.04 13.01
N PRO A 903 -54.22 31.48 13.84
CA PRO A 903 -55.07 30.37 13.44
C PRO A 903 -55.94 30.74 12.23
N ASP A 904 -56.19 29.78 11.34
CA ASP A 904 -56.97 29.97 10.12
C ASP A 904 -58.34 30.62 10.39
N GLY A 905 -58.55 31.82 9.84
CA GLY A 905 -59.77 32.60 10.04
C GLY A 905 -59.96 33.20 11.45
N GLY A 906 -59.02 32.95 12.37
CA GLY A 906 -59.03 33.33 13.78
C GLY A 906 -58.42 34.68 14.10
N SER A 907 -57.96 34.90 15.33
CA SER A 907 -57.25 36.12 15.76
C SER A 907 -56.29 35.84 16.92
N ILE A 908 -55.24 36.66 17.07
CA ILE A 908 -54.30 36.60 18.19
C ILE A 908 -54.53 37.81 19.11
N ARG A 909 -54.40 37.63 20.43
CA ARG A 909 -54.44 38.74 21.38
C ARG A 909 -53.39 38.59 22.47
N VAL A 910 -52.49 39.58 22.55
CA VAL A 910 -51.41 39.66 23.55
C VAL A 910 -51.91 40.32 24.85
N PHE A 911 -51.51 39.76 25.99
CA PHE A 911 -51.75 40.29 27.33
C PHE A 911 -50.44 40.37 28.09
N HIS A 912 -50.03 41.59 28.46
CA HIS A 912 -48.87 41.81 29.31
C HIS A 912 -49.26 41.78 30.79
N ASP A 913 -48.35 41.29 31.62
CA ASP A 913 -48.49 41.28 33.07
C ASP A 913 -48.49 42.70 33.64
N ALA A 914 -49.29 42.88 34.70
CA ALA A 914 -49.52 44.22 35.25
C ALA A 914 -48.30 44.81 35.97
N ASP A 915 -47.43 43.94 36.48
CA ASP A 915 -46.28 44.29 37.31
C ASP A 915 -44.94 44.17 36.55
N ASN A 916 -44.87 43.36 35.48
CA ASN A 916 -43.76 43.30 34.52
C ASN A 916 -44.32 43.28 33.08
N PRO A 917 -44.17 44.36 32.27
CA PRO A 917 -44.66 44.39 30.90
C PRO A 917 -43.86 43.50 29.93
N GLU A 918 -42.67 43.06 30.31
CA GLU A 918 -41.83 42.13 29.55
C GLU A 918 -42.34 40.69 29.69
N ASN A 919 -43.27 40.43 30.62
CA ASN A 919 -43.92 39.13 30.79
C ASN A 919 -45.38 39.18 30.33
N GLY A 920 -45.92 38.04 29.93
CA GLY A 920 -47.32 37.96 29.55
C GLY A 920 -47.75 36.63 28.97
N HIS A 921 -48.92 36.64 28.33
CA HIS A 921 -49.44 35.51 27.58
C HIS A 921 -50.14 35.96 26.31
N VAL A 922 -50.28 35.05 25.36
CA VAL A 922 -50.97 35.29 24.09
C VAL A 922 -52.17 34.34 23.97
N ASP A 923 -53.36 34.89 23.73
CA ASP A 923 -54.56 34.10 23.40
C ASP A 923 -54.62 33.85 21.88
N PHE A 924 -54.62 32.58 21.48
CA PHE A 924 -55.00 32.16 20.12
C PHE A 924 -56.49 31.92 20.05
N ARG A 925 -57.18 32.51 19.06
CA ARG A 925 -58.64 32.44 18.96
C ARG A 925 -59.11 31.93 17.61
N ASP A 926 -60.16 31.13 17.62
CA ASP A 926 -60.85 30.68 16.40
C ASP A 926 -61.61 31.82 15.70
N ALA A 927 -62.18 31.52 14.53
CA ALA A 927 -62.99 32.47 13.75
C ALA A 927 -64.25 32.99 14.47
N ASP A 928 -64.71 32.29 15.51
CA ASP A 928 -65.84 32.67 16.37
C ASP A 928 -65.39 33.52 17.58
N GLY A 929 -64.08 33.72 17.75
CA GLY A 929 -63.45 34.51 18.81
C GLY A 929 -63.24 33.77 20.15
N ASN A 930 -63.46 32.45 20.18
CA ASN A 930 -63.18 31.62 21.36
C ASN A 930 -61.67 31.36 21.44
N VAL A 931 -61.12 31.37 22.66
CA VAL A 931 -59.71 30.98 22.88
C VAL A 931 -59.58 29.49 22.64
N ILE A 932 -58.70 29.11 21.73
CA ILE A 932 -58.39 27.71 21.37
C ILE A 932 -57.07 27.22 21.96
N GLY A 933 -56.21 28.14 22.41
CA GLY A 933 -55.00 27.84 23.18
C GLY A 933 -54.30 29.13 23.62
N THR A 934 -53.27 28.99 24.44
CA THR A 934 -52.49 30.09 25.02
C THR A 934 -51.02 29.73 25.11
N MET A 935 -50.13 30.71 24.90
CA MET A 935 -48.68 30.60 25.16
C MET A 935 -48.26 31.61 26.24
N GLU A 936 -47.16 31.35 26.94
CA GLU A 936 -46.57 32.23 27.98
C GLU A 936 -45.22 32.80 27.51
N PHE A 937 -44.96 34.08 27.78
CA PHE A 937 -43.66 34.69 27.53
C PHE A 937 -43.13 35.43 28.76
N HIS A 938 -41.81 35.40 28.92
CA HIS A 938 -41.05 36.01 30.01
C HIS A 938 -39.89 36.81 29.43
N ASP A 939 -39.67 38.00 29.99
CA ASP A 939 -38.51 38.86 29.68
C ASP A 939 -38.39 39.13 28.16
N ILE A 940 -39.48 39.61 27.53
CA ILE A 940 -39.55 40.01 26.11
C ILE A 940 -39.90 41.49 25.95
N GLU A 941 -39.01 42.27 25.35
CA GLU A 941 -39.14 43.73 25.19
C GLU A 941 -40.06 44.12 24.04
N ASN A 942 -40.12 43.27 22.99
CA ASN A 942 -40.78 43.60 21.74
C ASN A 942 -41.65 42.46 21.18
N VAL A 943 -42.96 42.50 21.49
CA VAL A 943 -43.94 41.61 20.84
C VAL A 943 -44.47 42.26 19.56
N VAL A 944 -44.31 41.61 18.39
CA VAL A 944 -44.69 42.13 17.08
C VAL A 944 -45.99 41.51 16.54
N PRO A 945 -47.15 42.20 16.66
CA PRO A 945 -48.37 41.87 15.92
C PRO A 945 -48.47 42.62 14.58
N CYS A 946 -48.91 41.97 13.50
CA CYS A 946 -48.86 42.45 12.09
C CYS A 946 -49.59 43.81 11.76
N PHE A 947 -49.02 44.65 10.85
CA PHE A 947 -49.50 45.95 10.24
C PHE A 947 -49.80 47.16 11.12
N THR A 948 -48.81 48.05 11.40
CA THR A 948 -48.74 48.83 12.65
C THR A 948 -50.12 49.18 13.21
N PRO A 949 -50.70 48.25 13.99
CA PRO A 949 -52.00 48.42 14.57
C PRO A 949 -51.99 49.69 15.39
N GLY A 950 -53.05 50.48 15.33
CA GLY A 950 -53.11 51.74 16.09
C GLY A 950 -53.31 53.02 15.28
N THR A 951 -53.18 53.01 13.94
CA THR A 951 -53.41 54.21 13.11
C THR A 951 -54.90 54.57 13.12
N LEU A 952 -55.25 55.80 13.50
CA LEU A 952 -56.64 56.24 13.62
C LEU A 952 -57.13 56.97 12.35
N ILE A 953 -58.16 56.42 11.71
CA ILE A 953 -58.83 56.98 10.53
C ILE A 953 -60.15 57.65 10.91
N ALA A 954 -60.34 58.90 10.47
CA ALA A 954 -61.56 59.65 10.79
C ALA A 954 -62.79 59.15 10.01
N THR A 955 -63.80 58.66 10.75
CA THR A 955 -65.09 58.26 10.18
C THR A 955 -66.21 59.21 10.65
N PRO A 956 -67.39 59.23 9.98
CA PRO A 956 -68.54 60.02 10.42
C PRO A 956 -69.04 59.70 11.84
N LYS A 957 -68.61 58.57 12.41
CA LYS A 957 -68.98 58.10 13.76
C LYS A 957 -67.87 58.32 14.80
N GLY A 958 -66.73 58.90 14.41
CA GLY A 958 -65.53 59.02 15.24
C GLY A 958 -64.32 58.37 14.57
N GLU A 959 -63.14 58.55 15.15
CA GLU A 959 -61.92 57.88 14.71
C GLU A 959 -62.02 56.37 14.98
N ARG A 960 -61.59 55.55 14.01
CA ARG A 960 -61.51 54.09 14.10
C ARG A 960 -60.12 53.64 13.69
N LEU A 961 -59.66 52.53 14.24
CA LEU A 961 -58.41 51.90 13.85
C LEU A 961 -58.46 51.46 12.38
N VAL A 962 -57.33 51.53 11.69
CA VAL A 962 -57.22 51.23 10.25
C VAL A 962 -57.45 49.74 9.98
N GLU A 963 -56.99 48.87 10.88
CA GLU A 963 -57.17 47.42 10.86
C GLU A 963 -58.63 46.98 11.07
N ASP A 964 -59.46 47.84 11.68
CA ASP A 964 -60.90 47.58 11.86
C ASP A 964 -61.75 47.97 10.64
N LEU A 965 -61.15 48.58 9.59
CA LEU A 965 -61.88 49.07 8.43
C LEU A 965 -62.10 47.96 7.40
N ALA A 966 -63.34 47.81 6.96
CA ALA A 966 -63.70 46.86 5.92
C ALA A 966 -64.31 47.55 4.68
N VAL A 967 -64.37 46.82 3.57
CA VAL A 967 -65.10 47.26 2.37
C VAL A 967 -66.55 47.60 2.74
N GLY A 968 -67.01 48.78 2.32
CA GLY A 968 -68.33 49.33 2.68
C GLY A 968 -68.31 50.32 3.85
N ASP A 969 -67.21 50.43 4.61
CA ASP A 969 -67.08 51.44 5.66
C ASP A 969 -66.96 52.85 5.07
N LYS A 970 -67.50 53.85 5.79
CA LYS A 970 -67.55 55.24 5.35
C LYS A 970 -66.50 56.09 6.04
N ILE A 971 -65.66 56.75 5.25
CA ILE A 971 -64.52 57.56 5.70
C ILE A 971 -64.76 59.03 5.37
N ILE A 972 -64.30 59.93 6.25
CA ILE A 972 -64.30 61.37 6.00
C ILE A 972 -63.15 61.69 5.06
N THR A 973 -63.46 62.15 3.85
CA THR A 973 -62.46 62.60 2.89
C THR A 973 -62.54 64.11 2.68
N ARG A 974 -61.43 64.70 2.20
CA ARG A 974 -61.30 66.14 2.00
C ARG A 974 -61.93 66.63 0.70
N ASP A 975 -61.88 65.81 -0.35
CA ASP A 975 -62.17 66.27 -1.72
C ASP A 975 -63.62 66.00 -2.14
N ASN A 976 -64.16 64.81 -1.85
CA ASN A 976 -65.52 64.44 -2.26
C ASN A 976 -66.49 64.14 -1.11
N GLY A 977 -66.17 64.55 0.12
CA GLY A 977 -67.04 64.37 1.28
C GLY A 977 -66.92 62.99 1.90
N ILE A 978 -68.02 62.42 2.42
CA ILE A 978 -67.96 61.08 3.02
C ILE A 978 -67.99 60.03 1.92
N GLN A 979 -66.94 59.23 1.79
CA GLN A 979 -66.78 58.20 0.77
C GLN A 979 -66.77 56.81 1.39
N GLU A 980 -67.06 55.79 0.58
CA GLU A 980 -67.18 54.40 1.00
C GLU A 980 -65.97 53.60 0.51
N ILE A 981 -65.34 52.83 1.40
CA ILE A 981 -64.21 51.97 1.06
C ILE A 981 -64.67 50.88 0.09
N ARG A 982 -63.93 50.71 -1.00
CA ARG A 982 -64.20 49.72 -2.04
C ARG A 982 -63.26 48.53 -2.00
N TRP A 983 -62.08 48.73 -1.44
CA TRP A 983 -61.06 47.71 -1.33
C TRP A 983 -60.14 48.04 -0.15
N VAL A 984 -59.65 46.99 0.51
CA VAL A 984 -58.63 47.05 1.56
C VAL A 984 -57.59 45.98 1.20
N GLY A 985 -56.31 46.26 1.42
CA GLY A 985 -55.25 45.29 1.22
C GLY A 985 -53.99 45.60 2.00
N GLU A 986 -53.11 44.62 2.00
CA GLU A 986 -52.12 44.42 3.05
C GLU A 986 -50.84 43.85 2.41
N LYS A 987 -49.66 44.43 2.69
CA LYS A 987 -48.32 43.94 2.24
C LYS A 987 -47.30 43.87 3.38
N LYS A 988 -46.93 42.63 3.74
CA LYS A 988 -45.96 42.29 4.81
C LYS A 988 -44.56 42.39 4.23
N LEU A 989 -43.64 42.93 5.04
CA LEU A 989 -42.22 43.05 4.75
C LEU A 989 -41.46 42.63 6.02
N HIS A 990 -40.68 41.58 5.92
CA HIS A 990 -39.80 41.09 7.00
C HIS A 990 -38.42 41.77 6.91
N TRP A 991 -37.54 41.53 7.87
CA TRP A 991 -36.24 42.20 7.91
C TRP A 991 -35.39 41.81 6.71
N GLN A 992 -35.46 40.56 6.24
CA GLN A 992 -34.81 40.06 5.03
C GLN A 992 -35.24 40.86 3.77
N ASP A 993 -36.56 41.15 3.64
CA ASP A 993 -37.12 41.99 2.57
C ASP A 993 -36.60 43.45 2.66
N LEU A 994 -36.43 43.96 3.90
CA LEU A 994 -36.04 45.34 4.18
C LEU A 994 -34.52 45.55 4.11
N ALA A 995 -33.72 44.54 4.43
CA ALA A 995 -32.25 44.50 4.29
C ALA A 995 -31.87 44.49 2.80
N THR A 996 -32.52 43.65 2.00
CA THR A 996 -32.36 43.65 0.53
C THR A 996 -32.96 44.89 -0.14
N ASN A 997 -33.98 45.52 0.44
CA ASN A 997 -34.64 46.71 -0.12
C ASN A 997 -34.80 47.87 0.89
N PRO A 998 -33.71 48.56 1.31
CA PRO A 998 -33.75 49.60 2.36
C PRO A 998 -34.64 50.80 2.03
N HIS A 999 -34.94 50.99 0.74
CA HIS A 999 -35.83 52.05 0.26
C HIS A 999 -37.32 51.81 0.58
N LEU A 1000 -37.67 50.65 1.16
CA LEU A 1000 -39.01 50.28 1.64
C LEU A 1000 -39.20 50.44 3.15
N MET A 1001 -38.14 50.75 3.92
CA MET A 1001 -38.20 50.96 5.37
C MET A 1001 -39.15 52.12 5.76
N PRO A 1002 -39.94 52.01 6.82
CA PRO A 1002 -40.93 53.04 7.19
C PRO A 1002 -40.36 54.42 7.48
N ILE A 1003 -41.20 55.45 7.33
CA ILE A 1003 -40.90 56.84 7.70
C ILE A 1003 -41.73 57.23 8.92
N LEU A 1004 -41.04 57.53 10.03
CA LEU A 1004 -41.62 58.13 11.23
C LEU A 1004 -41.77 59.65 11.04
N ILE A 1005 -42.99 60.16 11.14
CA ILE A 1005 -43.30 61.60 11.14
C ILE A 1005 -43.77 61.97 12.56
N LYS A 1006 -42.93 62.70 13.28
CA LYS A 1006 -43.26 63.15 14.64
C LYS A 1006 -44.38 64.18 14.64
N LYS A 1007 -45.12 64.25 15.74
CA LYS A 1007 -46.18 65.22 16.00
C LYS A 1007 -45.72 66.65 15.66
N GLY A 1008 -46.51 67.35 14.86
CA GLY A 1008 -46.25 68.74 14.47
C GLY A 1008 -45.22 68.93 13.35
N ALA A 1009 -44.57 67.87 12.85
CA ALA A 1009 -43.49 67.97 11.87
C ALA A 1009 -43.90 68.51 10.48
N LEU A 1010 -45.19 68.44 10.12
CA LEU A 1010 -45.72 68.93 8.85
C LEU A 1010 -46.18 70.41 8.91
N GLY A 1011 -46.11 71.04 10.10
CA GLY A 1011 -46.54 72.42 10.37
C GLY A 1011 -48.02 72.54 10.76
N ASN A 1012 -48.39 73.66 11.41
CA ASN A 1012 -49.72 73.90 12.00
C ASN A 1012 -50.15 72.81 13.01
N ASP A 1013 -49.21 72.30 13.81
CA ASP A 1013 -49.42 71.23 14.80
C ASP A 1013 -49.87 69.88 14.20
N LEU A 1014 -49.58 69.63 12.92
CA LEU A 1014 -49.85 68.35 12.21
C LEU A 1014 -48.57 67.53 11.98
N PRO A 1015 -48.61 66.18 12.02
CA PRO A 1015 -49.73 65.37 12.50
C PRO A 1015 -50.00 65.62 13.99
N GLU A 1016 -51.23 65.34 14.45
CA GLU A 1016 -51.62 65.60 15.85
C GLU A 1016 -50.97 64.61 16.83
N ARG A 1017 -50.44 63.49 16.29
CA ARG A 1017 -49.69 62.40 16.92
C ARG A 1017 -48.54 61.96 16.03
N ASP A 1018 -47.59 61.19 16.58
CA ASP A 1018 -46.56 60.55 15.78
C ASP A 1018 -47.22 59.52 14.86
N MET A 1019 -46.72 59.39 13.64
CA MET A 1019 -47.26 58.45 12.65
C MET A 1019 -46.15 57.74 11.89
N LEU A 1020 -46.34 56.45 11.64
CA LEU A 1020 -45.45 55.63 10.83
C LEU A 1020 -46.12 55.37 9.48
N VAL A 1021 -45.43 55.69 8.38
CA VAL A 1021 -46.00 55.54 7.03
C VAL A 1021 -44.99 54.95 6.06
N SER A 1022 -45.48 54.37 4.96
CA SER A 1022 -44.58 53.89 3.91
C SER A 1022 -43.77 55.04 3.27
N PRO A 1023 -42.55 54.78 2.76
CA PRO A 1023 -41.72 55.78 2.08
C PRO A 1023 -42.42 56.56 0.98
N ASN A 1024 -43.30 55.88 0.24
CA ASN A 1024 -44.01 56.45 -0.90
C ASN A 1024 -45.38 57.04 -0.51
N HIS A 1025 -45.83 56.87 0.74
CA HIS A 1025 -47.07 57.45 1.24
C HIS A 1025 -47.05 58.96 1.06
N ARG A 1026 -48.10 59.54 0.48
CA ARG A 1026 -48.13 60.99 0.24
C ARG A 1026 -48.86 61.72 1.35
N MET A 1027 -48.17 62.73 1.88
CA MET A 1027 -48.66 63.63 2.91
C MET A 1027 -49.15 64.93 2.25
N LEU A 1028 -50.32 65.42 2.68
CA LEU A 1028 -50.80 66.73 2.26
C LEU A 1028 -50.08 67.80 3.08
N VAL A 1029 -49.25 68.60 2.41
CA VAL A 1029 -48.53 69.71 3.03
C VAL A 1029 -49.23 71.02 2.67
N SER A 1030 -49.61 71.79 3.69
CA SER A 1030 -50.28 73.09 3.56
C SER A 1030 -49.65 74.11 4.52
N ASN A 1031 -48.62 74.82 4.04
CA ASN A 1031 -47.93 75.85 4.83
C ASN A 1031 -47.60 77.09 3.98
N ASP A 1032 -47.14 78.18 4.60
CA ASP A 1032 -46.86 79.43 3.88
C ASP A 1032 -45.84 79.28 2.75
N LYS A 1033 -44.97 78.26 2.81
CA LYS A 1033 -43.95 77.98 1.79
C LYS A 1033 -44.55 77.31 0.54
N THR A 1034 -45.65 76.56 0.65
CA THR A 1034 -46.29 75.90 -0.52
C THR A 1034 -46.82 76.93 -1.52
N SER A 1035 -47.49 77.97 -1.01
CA SER A 1035 -48.02 79.08 -1.81
C SER A 1035 -46.91 79.96 -2.41
N LEU A 1036 -45.75 80.04 -1.75
CA LEU A 1036 -44.61 80.83 -2.20
C LEU A 1036 -43.83 80.16 -3.34
N TYR A 1037 -43.63 78.85 -3.27
CA TYR A 1037 -42.78 78.11 -4.21
C TYR A 1037 -43.53 77.44 -5.36
N PHE A 1038 -44.81 77.08 -5.19
CA PHE A 1038 -45.51 76.22 -6.15
C PHE A 1038 -46.79 76.82 -6.74
N GLU A 1039 -47.13 78.08 -6.39
CA GLU A 1039 -48.37 78.77 -6.77
C GLU A 1039 -49.67 78.05 -6.35
N GLU A 1040 -49.56 77.06 -5.46
CA GLU A 1040 -50.65 76.23 -4.93
C GLU A 1040 -50.71 76.32 -3.39
N ARG A 1041 -51.90 76.29 -2.80
CA ARG A 1041 -52.04 76.36 -1.33
C ARG A 1041 -51.76 75.03 -0.64
N GLU A 1042 -52.04 73.93 -1.32
CA GLU A 1042 -51.89 72.57 -0.81
C GLU A 1042 -51.17 71.73 -1.87
N VAL A 1043 -50.17 70.96 -1.46
CA VAL A 1043 -49.39 70.09 -2.34
C VAL A 1043 -49.19 68.73 -1.69
N LEU A 1044 -49.05 67.67 -2.48
CA LEU A 1044 -48.74 66.34 -1.99
C LEU A 1044 -47.24 66.05 -2.12
N ALA A 1045 -46.64 65.51 -1.07
CA ALA A 1045 -45.25 65.08 -1.07
C ALA A 1045 -45.14 63.68 -0.46
N ALA A 1046 -44.37 62.79 -1.11
CA ALA A 1046 -44.06 61.47 -0.55
C ALA A 1046 -43.26 61.63 0.75
N ALA A 1047 -43.54 60.79 1.76
CA ALA A 1047 -42.93 60.85 3.08
C ALA A 1047 -41.40 60.81 3.02
N LYS A 1048 -40.82 59.94 2.18
CA LYS A 1048 -39.36 59.87 1.97
C LYS A 1048 -38.73 61.15 1.43
N HIS A 1049 -39.50 62.02 0.76
CA HIS A 1049 -38.99 63.31 0.28
C HIS A 1049 -39.08 64.42 1.33
N LEU A 1050 -39.75 64.17 2.46
CA LEU A 1050 -39.90 65.08 3.60
C LEU A 1050 -38.91 64.76 4.73
N VAL A 1051 -38.20 63.63 4.66
CA VAL A 1051 -37.17 63.23 5.63
C VAL A 1051 -36.14 64.34 5.80
N ASN A 1052 -35.95 64.73 7.07
CA ASN A 1052 -35.06 65.82 7.46
C ASN A 1052 -34.10 65.45 8.60
N ASN A 1053 -34.09 64.16 8.99
CA ASN A 1053 -33.24 63.57 10.03
C ASN A 1053 -33.35 64.29 11.39
N ARG A 1054 -34.47 64.97 11.66
CA ARG A 1054 -34.76 65.59 12.95
C ARG A 1054 -36.15 65.23 13.47
N ASP A 1055 -37.18 65.59 12.70
CA ASP A 1055 -38.59 65.42 13.08
C ASP A 1055 -39.33 64.47 12.12
N ILE A 1056 -38.73 64.16 10.97
CA ILE A 1056 -39.19 63.15 10.01
C ILE A 1056 -37.99 62.25 9.69
N LEU A 1057 -38.07 60.98 10.11
CA LEU A 1057 -36.97 60.02 10.17
C LEU A 1057 -37.33 58.75 9.39
N GLN A 1058 -36.35 58.12 8.75
CA GLN A 1058 -36.47 56.73 8.33
C GLN A 1058 -36.23 55.85 9.57
N GLN A 1059 -37.04 54.83 9.77
CA GLN A 1059 -37.03 53.98 10.97
C GLN A 1059 -36.70 52.54 10.57
N GLU A 1060 -35.70 51.96 11.23
CA GLU A 1060 -35.36 50.54 11.13
C GLU A 1060 -36.34 49.73 12.01
N VAL A 1061 -36.82 48.62 11.47
CA VAL A 1061 -37.85 47.74 12.05
C VAL A 1061 -37.62 46.31 11.53
N ILE A 1062 -37.83 45.32 12.39
CA ILE A 1062 -37.64 43.89 12.09
C ILE A 1062 -38.73 43.38 11.16
N SER A 1063 -39.97 43.84 11.32
CA SER A 1063 -40.98 43.69 10.27
C SER A 1063 -41.86 44.92 10.21
N THR A 1064 -42.40 45.18 9.03
CA THR A 1064 -43.40 46.20 8.85
C THR A 1064 -44.40 45.79 7.82
N SER A 1065 -45.49 46.53 7.83
CA SER A 1065 -46.69 46.02 7.29
C SER A 1065 -47.54 47.26 6.99
N TYR A 1066 -47.72 47.54 5.69
CA TYR A 1066 -48.52 48.64 5.14
C TYR A 1066 -49.97 48.28 4.72
N LEU A 1067 -50.98 48.77 5.46
CA LEU A 1067 -52.38 48.65 5.06
C LEU A 1067 -52.75 49.75 4.08
N HIS A 1068 -53.50 49.39 3.06
CA HIS A 1068 -53.99 50.28 2.02
C HIS A 1068 -55.49 50.10 1.83
N PHE A 1069 -56.18 51.18 1.51
CA PHE A 1069 -57.59 51.13 1.12
C PHE A 1069 -57.90 52.13 0.01
N MET A 1070 -58.90 51.78 -0.81
CA MET A 1070 -59.32 52.52 -2.00
C MET A 1070 -60.78 52.96 -1.94
N PHE A 1071 -61.11 54.01 -2.68
CA PHE A 1071 -62.45 54.55 -2.89
C PHE A 1071 -62.79 54.55 -4.40
N ASP A 1072 -64.00 54.98 -4.77
CA ASP A 1072 -64.42 55.13 -6.18
C ASP A 1072 -63.58 56.18 -6.95
N ASN A 1073 -62.97 57.13 -6.26
CA ASN A 1073 -62.04 58.11 -6.80
C ASN A 1073 -60.86 58.26 -5.85
N HIS A 1074 -59.80 58.88 -6.31
CA HIS A 1074 -58.68 59.25 -5.45
C HIS A 1074 -59.12 60.25 -4.38
N GLU A 1075 -58.86 59.92 -3.10
CA GLU A 1075 -59.28 60.74 -1.96
C GLU A 1075 -58.11 61.09 -1.04
N VAL A 1076 -58.19 62.26 -0.39
CA VAL A 1076 -57.35 62.59 0.76
C VAL A 1076 -58.14 62.35 2.05
N VAL A 1077 -57.60 61.49 2.91
CA VAL A 1077 -58.20 61.02 4.16
C VAL A 1077 -57.51 61.64 5.37
N LEU A 1078 -58.23 61.71 6.49
CA LEU A 1078 -57.68 62.21 7.74
C LEU A 1078 -57.22 61.01 8.60
N SER A 1079 -55.91 60.93 8.81
CA SER A 1079 -55.21 59.86 9.55
C SER A 1079 -54.35 60.48 10.64
N ASP A 1080 -54.56 60.09 11.90
CA ASP A 1080 -53.85 60.64 13.07
C ASP A 1080 -53.79 62.18 13.11
N GLY A 1081 -54.88 62.81 12.69
CA GLY A 1081 -55.03 64.26 12.60
C GLY A 1081 -54.33 64.93 11.40
N ALA A 1082 -53.53 64.22 10.60
CA ALA A 1082 -52.96 64.72 9.35
C ALA A 1082 -53.75 64.28 8.12
N TRP A 1083 -53.78 65.13 7.09
CA TRP A 1083 -54.39 64.78 5.80
C TRP A 1083 -53.38 64.01 4.95
N THR A 1084 -53.71 62.77 4.62
CA THR A 1084 -52.87 61.85 3.85
C THR A 1084 -53.63 61.27 2.68
N GLU A 1085 -52.87 60.77 1.71
CA GLU A 1085 -53.44 60.23 0.48
C GLU A 1085 -54.01 58.81 0.70
N SER A 1086 -55.20 58.51 0.15
CA SER A 1086 -55.67 57.13 -0.04
C SER A 1086 -54.94 56.45 -1.22
N PHE A 1087 -55.01 55.13 -1.35
CA PHE A 1087 -54.20 54.42 -2.34
C PHE A 1087 -54.43 54.92 -3.77
N GLN A 1088 -53.34 55.28 -4.45
CA GLN A 1088 -53.33 55.70 -5.85
C GLN A 1088 -52.66 54.60 -6.72
N PRO A 1089 -53.40 53.95 -7.64
CA PRO A 1089 -52.84 52.98 -8.56
C PRO A 1089 -51.91 53.69 -9.57
N GLY A 1090 -50.62 53.38 -9.50
CA GLY A 1090 -49.62 53.76 -10.49
C GLY A 1090 -48.67 52.59 -10.75
N ASP A 1091 -47.90 52.66 -11.84
CA ASP A 1091 -47.07 51.54 -12.35
C ASP A 1091 -46.13 50.89 -11.31
N MET A 1092 -45.75 51.62 -10.25
CA MET A 1092 -44.93 51.08 -9.15
C MET A 1092 -45.73 50.72 -7.88
N ALA A 1093 -46.86 51.38 -7.61
CA ALA A 1093 -47.68 51.11 -6.42
C ALA A 1093 -48.48 49.81 -6.54
N LEU A 1094 -48.84 49.40 -7.76
CA LEU A 1094 -49.46 48.09 -8.00
C LEU A 1094 -48.42 46.96 -7.92
N LYS A 1095 -47.14 47.23 -8.21
CA LYS A 1095 -46.05 46.23 -8.14
C LYS A 1095 -45.76 45.76 -6.72
N SER A 1096 -45.94 46.65 -5.73
CA SER A 1096 -45.74 46.37 -4.31
C SER A 1096 -46.89 45.62 -3.64
N VAL A 1097 -47.95 45.27 -4.37
CA VAL A 1097 -49.08 44.47 -3.89
C VAL A 1097 -49.03 43.10 -4.58
N GLY A 1098 -49.31 42.02 -3.84
CA GLY A 1098 -49.24 40.63 -4.33
C GLY A 1098 -50.11 40.36 -5.55
N ASN A 1099 -49.80 39.29 -6.30
CA ASN A 1099 -50.44 38.99 -7.58
C ASN A 1099 -51.95 38.69 -7.45
N ALA A 1100 -52.39 38.04 -6.37
CA ALA A 1100 -53.79 37.75 -6.11
C ALA A 1100 -54.60 39.04 -5.83
N GLN A 1101 -54.08 39.90 -4.95
CA GLN A 1101 -54.71 41.17 -4.58
C GLN A 1101 -54.70 42.17 -5.75
N ARG A 1102 -53.65 42.17 -6.57
CA ARG A 1102 -53.59 43.01 -7.79
C ARG A 1102 -54.68 42.63 -8.78
N ASN A 1103 -54.95 41.34 -8.95
CA ASN A 1103 -56.02 40.87 -9.83
C ASN A 1103 -57.41 41.25 -9.29
N GLU A 1104 -57.61 41.18 -7.97
CA GLU A 1104 -58.83 41.63 -7.31
C GLU A 1104 -59.08 43.14 -7.51
N ILE A 1105 -58.06 43.99 -7.36
CA ILE A 1105 -58.16 45.43 -7.67
C ILE A 1105 -58.61 45.66 -9.12
N MET A 1106 -58.07 44.90 -10.07
CA MET A 1106 -58.42 45.01 -11.50
C MET A 1106 -59.82 44.49 -11.81
N GLU A 1107 -60.35 43.57 -11.00
CA GLU A 1107 -61.71 43.07 -11.12
C GLU A 1107 -62.73 44.07 -10.55
N LEU A 1108 -62.43 44.65 -9.39
CA LEU A 1108 -63.25 45.67 -8.73
C LEU A 1108 -63.26 47.00 -9.49
N PHE A 1109 -62.14 47.34 -10.16
CA PHE A 1109 -61.98 48.56 -10.95
C PHE A 1109 -61.40 48.24 -12.35
N PRO A 1110 -62.22 47.70 -13.27
CA PRO A 1110 -61.78 47.23 -14.60
C PRO A 1110 -61.08 48.28 -15.45
N GLU A 1111 -61.41 49.56 -15.25
CA GLU A 1111 -60.77 50.69 -15.92
C GLU A 1111 -59.26 50.78 -15.64
N LEU A 1112 -58.80 50.35 -14.46
CA LEU A 1112 -57.38 50.40 -14.05
C LEU A 1112 -56.50 49.39 -14.83
N ALA A 1113 -57.10 48.44 -15.55
CA ALA A 1113 -56.37 47.48 -16.39
C ALA A 1113 -55.73 48.13 -17.64
N THR A 1114 -56.10 49.37 -17.96
CA THR A 1114 -55.57 50.10 -19.12
C THR A 1114 -54.72 51.29 -18.70
N ARG A 1115 -53.66 51.58 -19.46
CA ARG A 1115 -52.79 52.75 -19.19
C ARG A 1115 -53.55 54.08 -19.26
N ASP A 1116 -54.62 54.15 -20.05
CA ASP A 1116 -55.49 55.32 -20.10
C ASP A 1116 -56.38 55.45 -18.86
N GLY A 1117 -56.81 54.34 -18.25
CA GLY A 1117 -57.57 54.35 -16.99
C GLY A 1117 -56.74 54.63 -15.75
N ILE A 1118 -55.50 54.10 -15.68
CA ILE A 1118 -54.51 54.51 -14.66
C ILE A 1118 -54.25 56.02 -14.74
N ASN A 1119 -54.10 56.55 -15.95
CA ASN A 1119 -53.91 58.00 -16.17
C ASN A 1119 -55.15 58.84 -15.90
N ALA A 1120 -56.36 58.25 -15.82
CA ALA A 1120 -57.60 58.94 -15.49
C ALA A 1120 -57.83 59.04 -13.97
N TYR A 1121 -57.24 58.12 -13.18
CA TYR A 1121 -57.25 58.15 -11.70
C TYR A 1121 -56.13 59.07 -11.16
N GLN A 1122 -56.19 60.36 -11.52
CA GLN A 1122 -55.19 61.35 -11.10
C GLN A 1122 -55.50 61.94 -9.73
N SER A 1123 -54.42 62.21 -8.99
CA SER A 1123 -54.48 62.91 -7.70
C SER A 1123 -55.10 64.30 -7.84
N ALA A 1124 -55.95 64.69 -6.89
CA ALA A 1124 -56.69 65.96 -6.90
C ALA A 1124 -55.79 67.20 -6.66
N ARG A 1125 -54.50 67.01 -6.35
CA ARG A 1125 -53.53 68.06 -6.05
C ARG A 1125 -52.22 67.86 -6.79
N LYS A 1126 -51.44 68.93 -6.91
CA LYS A 1126 -50.09 68.86 -7.48
C LYS A 1126 -49.17 68.06 -6.55
N THR A 1127 -48.64 66.97 -7.10
CA THR A 1127 -47.64 66.13 -6.45
C THR A 1127 -46.22 66.65 -6.72
N LEU A 1128 -45.46 66.90 -5.66
CA LEU A 1128 -44.09 67.41 -5.75
C LEU A 1128 -43.08 66.30 -6.04
N LYS A 1129 -42.08 66.61 -6.87
CA LYS A 1129 -40.89 65.78 -7.05
C LYS A 1129 -39.92 65.95 -5.87
N ALA A 1130 -38.98 65.01 -5.71
CA ALA A 1130 -38.03 64.98 -4.59
C ALA A 1130 -37.32 66.33 -4.34
N HIS A 1131 -36.83 67.00 -5.40
CA HIS A 1131 -36.13 68.29 -5.27
C HIS A 1131 -37.07 69.46 -4.92
N GLU A 1132 -38.36 69.36 -5.25
CA GLU A 1132 -39.37 70.35 -4.92
C GLU A 1132 -39.82 70.19 -3.46
N ALA A 1133 -40.10 68.96 -3.03
CA ALA A 1133 -40.49 68.65 -1.64
C ALA A 1133 -39.43 69.07 -0.61
N ARG A 1134 -38.13 68.95 -0.94
CA ARG A 1134 -37.02 69.42 -0.09
C ARG A 1134 -37.05 70.94 0.19
N LEU A 1135 -37.73 71.75 -0.63
CA LEU A 1135 -37.91 73.19 -0.36
C LEU A 1135 -38.89 73.47 0.79
N LEU A 1136 -39.72 72.48 1.16
CA LEU A 1136 -40.70 72.59 2.25
C LEU A 1136 -40.09 72.30 3.63
N VAL A 1137 -39.14 71.35 3.68
CA VAL A 1137 -38.54 70.84 4.93
C VAL A 1137 -37.17 71.45 5.28
N ARG A 1138 -36.68 72.40 4.45
CA ARG A 1138 -35.50 73.23 4.73
C ARG A 1138 -35.77 74.40 5.66
#